data_AF-A0A315ZSW5-F1
#
_entry.id   AF-A0A315ZSW5-F1
#
_cell.length_a   1.000
_cell.length_b   1.000
_cell.length_c   1.000
_cell.angle_alpha   90.00
_cell.angle_beta   90.00
_cell.angle_gamma   90.00
#
_symmetry.space_group_name_H-M   'P 1'
#
loop_
_entity.id
_entity.type
_entity.pdbx_description
1 polymer ?
#
loop_
_entity_poly.entity_id
_entity_poly.type
_entity_poly.pdbx_seq_one_letter_code
_entity_poly.pdbx_strand_id
1 'polypeptide(L)'
;MKKIIFILSIFLAQISTALATNYYVSKSGNDSNAGTESEPFLSIAKASSMLTAGDTCFIMEGTYRETIIPKSAGQDGNPIVYTNYNNEEVLISATEIIDTWEQHEGNIYKANYAMKLGRQNMVFCDDKPMDYARWPNNTDDDVYTIDAWDVESGSASTVLGKNLPEHSWVGGLIWYLGAHSGASWTREITASTTSMITFTEVDITKWPFDPHNPTVFRNNNRGRFYLMGVLDALDYEREWFYENGSVYFQAPGNVDPSTLKVEVSARDKAIDIGKSYVHIDGLKVFGGRVEVKANKCILKNMEIKHGLETLDRLDNTGAQVAEGAIFVRGVDNIITQNTIDGSSLNGIYVAGWGGSTQVDINNNYIRNTNTVGIHASPIRNAATNSRIYGNTIETTGRDGIYNGANNCEIAYNDVSDCMRINNDGGVYYTVGNADDKNVEIHHNWFHDSEGPDYADGRAAGIYLDNHSKGYSVHHNVVWNITWSGIQLNWDNWNIDIYNNSIYEVEEGMGRWENGFTLDDVVLKNNYASILEFIGTDINDETNIISDQNPFASVENHDFRPSVTSYLIDKGEVIEGYTDGFVGNAPDIGAYEYGLTPWIPGVNPVIGGEIDTDAPDPNPSNPTDPDPEPDPDPTPDPEPETPLNTDTSKSSFRVFPNPLENTSLKVKTEKVSNIKIYDLTGSLLPYNSKMSLAHSIPRSTFRFSGMYLITIESEDNVYYQRVVVQ
;
A
#
# COMPACT_ATOMS: atom_id res chain seq x y z
N MET A 1 -16.88 -5.45 79.53
CA MET A 1 -15.83 -5.91 78.59
C MET A 1 -16.42 -6.72 77.43
N LYS A 2 -17.34 -6.12 76.65
CA LYS A 2 -18.11 -6.78 75.57
C LYS A 2 -18.11 -5.95 74.26
N LYS A 3 -17.02 -5.24 73.96
CA LYS A 3 -16.92 -4.37 72.77
C LYS A 3 -15.58 -4.43 72.02
N ILE A 4 -14.77 -5.47 72.24
CA ILE A 4 -13.44 -5.61 71.61
C ILE A 4 -13.30 -6.92 70.80
N ILE A 5 -14.39 -7.68 70.60
CA ILE A 5 -14.37 -8.96 69.86
C ILE A 5 -15.17 -8.89 68.54
N PHE A 6 -15.78 -7.76 68.19
CA PHE A 6 -16.60 -7.63 66.98
C PHE A 6 -15.93 -6.88 65.81
N ILE A 7 -14.68 -6.43 65.97
CA ILE A 7 -13.94 -5.67 64.94
C ILE A 7 -12.83 -6.50 64.29
N LEU A 8 -12.50 -7.69 64.84
CA LEU A 8 -11.49 -8.58 64.28
C LEU A 8 -12.04 -9.66 63.31
N SER A 9 -13.34 -9.60 62.98
CA SER A 9 -14.01 -10.55 62.08
C SER A 9 -14.46 -9.94 60.75
N ILE A 10 -14.17 -8.64 60.50
CA ILE A 10 -14.56 -7.91 59.26
C ILE A 10 -13.31 -7.55 58.43
N PHE A 11 -12.13 -8.08 58.78
CA PHE A 11 -10.87 -7.86 58.05
C PHE A 11 -10.28 -9.13 57.42
N LEU A 12 -11.09 -10.17 57.20
CA LEU A 12 -10.88 -11.05 56.05
C LEU A 12 -11.56 -10.36 54.86
N ALA A 13 -10.93 -9.29 54.35
CA ALA A 13 -11.11 -8.94 52.97
C ALA A 13 -10.69 -10.19 52.19
N GLN A 14 -11.66 -10.90 51.62
CA GLN A 14 -11.39 -11.89 50.59
C GLN A 14 -10.64 -11.13 49.50
N ILE A 15 -9.32 -11.25 49.51
CA ILE A 15 -8.52 -11.05 48.31
C ILE A 15 -8.97 -12.20 47.42
N SER A 16 -10.06 -12.01 46.67
CA SER A 16 -10.34 -12.84 45.52
C SER A 16 -9.22 -12.49 44.54
N THR A 17 -8.15 -13.27 44.57
CA THR A 17 -7.31 -13.39 43.37
C THR A 17 -8.25 -13.91 42.30
N ALA A 18 -8.77 -13.01 41.45
CA ALA A 18 -9.46 -13.41 40.24
C ALA A 18 -8.39 -14.13 39.41
N LEU A 19 -8.43 -15.45 39.42
CA LEU A 19 -7.60 -16.25 38.54
C LEU A 19 -8.16 -16.09 37.14
N ALA A 20 -7.30 -15.77 36.18
CA ALA A 20 -7.62 -15.80 34.76
C ALA A 20 -8.31 -17.14 34.44
N THR A 21 -9.51 -17.06 33.86
CA THR A 21 -10.28 -18.24 33.43
C THR A 21 -10.15 -18.41 31.92
N ASN A 22 -9.95 -19.66 31.49
CA ASN A 22 -9.94 -20.02 30.09
C ASN A 22 -11.34 -20.51 29.68
N TYR A 23 -11.89 -19.93 28.63
CA TYR A 23 -13.10 -20.37 27.98
C TYR A 23 -12.81 -20.90 26.58
N TYR A 24 -13.55 -21.92 26.17
CA TYR A 24 -13.34 -22.61 24.90
C TYR A 24 -14.60 -22.54 24.04
N VAL A 25 -14.41 -22.29 22.74
CA VAL A 25 -15.47 -22.26 21.72
C VAL A 25 -15.14 -23.28 20.64
N SER A 26 -16.12 -24.09 20.22
CA SER A 26 -15.95 -25.10 19.18
C SER A 26 -17.22 -25.29 18.36
N LYS A 27 -17.08 -25.60 17.07
CA LYS A 27 -18.20 -25.94 16.18
C LYS A 27 -18.99 -27.19 16.60
N SER A 28 -18.41 -28.06 17.44
CA SER A 28 -19.10 -29.20 18.06
C SER A 28 -19.57 -28.94 19.50
N GLY A 29 -19.41 -27.71 20.00
CA GLY A 29 -19.80 -27.30 21.35
C GLY A 29 -21.31 -27.08 21.52
N ASN A 30 -21.68 -26.57 22.69
CA ASN A 30 -23.07 -26.18 23.01
C ASN A 30 -23.07 -24.98 23.96
N ASP A 31 -23.89 -23.97 23.71
CA ASP A 31 -23.95 -22.76 24.55
C ASP A 31 -24.54 -22.98 25.95
N SER A 32 -25.06 -24.18 26.23
CA SER A 32 -25.43 -24.62 27.58
C SER A 32 -24.29 -25.28 28.36
N ASN A 33 -23.15 -25.58 27.70
CA ASN A 33 -21.97 -26.14 28.36
C ASN A 33 -21.32 -25.13 29.31
N ALA A 34 -20.36 -25.59 30.12
CA ALA A 34 -19.63 -24.73 31.04
C ALA A 34 -18.57 -23.82 30.36
N GLY A 35 -18.21 -24.09 29.09
CA GLY A 35 -17.16 -23.38 28.37
C GLY A 35 -15.76 -23.87 28.70
N THR A 36 -15.61 -25.07 29.27
CA THR A 36 -14.31 -25.71 29.51
C THR A 36 -13.80 -26.39 28.24
N GLU A 37 -12.54 -26.80 28.20
CA GLU A 37 -11.97 -27.47 27.02
C GLU A 37 -12.76 -28.74 26.62
N SER A 38 -13.20 -29.54 27.60
CA SER A 38 -13.99 -30.75 27.35
C SER A 38 -15.48 -30.50 27.09
N GLU A 39 -16.00 -29.35 27.50
CA GLU A 39 -17.38 -28.91 27.30
C GLU A 39 -17.39 -27.47 26.79
N PRO A 40 -16.95 -27.23 25.54
CA PRO A 40 -16.83 -25.88 24.99
C PRO A 40 -18.19 -25.27 24.65
N PHE A 41 -18.26 -23.94 24.62
CA PHE A 41 -19.40 -23.23 24.04
C PHE A 41 -19.47 -23.47 22.53
N LEU A 42 -20.65 -23.24 21.94
CA LEU A 42 -20.82 -23.30 20.49
C LEU A 42 -20.47 -21.96 19.83
N SER A 43 -20.79 -20.84 20.48
CA SER A 43 -20.68 -19.49 19.92
C SER A 43 -19.65 -18.62 20.64
N ILE A 44 -19.02 -17.73 19.86
CA ILE A 44 -18.11 -16.70 20.40
C ILE A 44 -18.92 -15.65 21.18
N ALA A 45 -20.17 -15.41 20.76
CA ALA A 45 -21.09 -14.53 21.48
C ALA A 45 -21.35 -15.03 22.91
N LYS A 46 -21.51 -16.34 23.10
CA LYS A 46 -21.69 -16.92 24.43
C LYS A 46 -20.43 -16.74 25.28
N ALA A 47 -19.25 -17.08 24.76
CA ALA A 47 -17.99 -16.85 25.48
C ALA A 47 -17.81 -15.38 25.87
N SER A 48 -18.05 -14.46 24.94
CA SER A 48 -17.95 -13.00 25.18
C SER A 48 -18.85 -12.49 26.31
N SER A 49 -19.98 -13.16 26.57
CA SER A 49 -20.87 -12.82 27.69
C SER A 49 -20.35 -13.24 29.06
N MET A 50 -19.37 -14.16 29.09
CA MET A 50 -18.78 -14.73 30.31
C MET A 50 -17.44 -14.08 30.67
N LEU A 51 -16.70 -13.59 29.67
CA LEU A 51 -15.36 -13.03 29.86
C LEU A 51 -15.36 -11.79 30.76
N THR A 52 -14.40 -11.76 31.66
CA THR A 52 -14.02 -10.66 32.54
C THR A 52 -12.51 -10.39 32.46
N ALA A 53 -12.04 -9.31 33.08
CA ALA A 53 -10.63 -8.93 32.97
C ALA A 53 -9.67 -10.07 33.39
N GLY A 54 -8.69 -10.36 32.54
CA GLY A 54 -7.72 -11.45 32.69
C GLY A 54 -8.12 -12.76 32.00
N ASP A 55 -9.37 -12.91 31.56
CA ASP A 55 -9.83 -14.15 30.94
C ASP A 55 -9.39 -14.28 29.48
N THR A 56 -9.24 -15.53 29.03
CA THR A 56 -8.90 -15.88 27.63
C THR A 56 -9.98 -16.74 27.02
N CYS A 57 -10.37 -16.41 25.79
CA CYS A 57 -11.26 -17.19 24.94
C CYS A 57 -10.45 -17.90 23.85
N PHE A 58 -10.25 -19.21 24.01
CA PHE A 58 -9.67 -20.09 23.02
C PHE A 58 -10.74 -20.56 22.04
N ILE A 59 -10.57 -20.23 20.76
CA ILE A 59 -11.49 -20.61 19.69
C ILE A 59 -10.85 -21.77 18.93
N MET A 60 -11.55 -22.90 18.85
CA MET A 60 -11.10 -24.08 18.12
C MET A 60 -11.44 -23.97 16.63
N GLU A 61 -10.76 -24.78 15.82
CA GLU A 61 -10.83 -24.84 14.36
C GLU A 61 -12.25 -24.67 13.80
N GLY A 62 -12.35 -23.84 12.75
CA GLY A 62 -13.54 -23.75 11.92
C GLY A 62 -13.95 -22.33 11.51
N THR A 63 -15.04 -22.27 10.72
CA THR A 63 -15.63 -21.02 10.26
C THR A 63 -16.76 -20.56 11.19
N TYR A 64 -16.59 -19.38 11.74
CA TYR A 64 -17.53 -18.68 12.60
C TYR A 64 -18.11 -17.50 11.85
N ARG A 65 -19.37 -17.64 11.40
CA ARG A 65 -20.15 -16.57 10.76
C ARG A 65 -20.80 -15.67 11.82
N GLU A 66 -19.96 -15.17 12.72
CA GLU A 66 -20.32 -14.34 13.86
C GLU A 66 -19.52 -13.03 13.84
N THR A 67 -19.91 -12.07 14.67
CA THR A 67 -19.09 -10.90 14.97
C THR A 67 -18.54 -11.02 16.39
N ILE A 68 -17.23 -10.87 16.57
CA ILE A 68 -16.64 -10.79 17.91
C ILE A 68 -16.99 -9.42 18.50
N ILE A 69 -17.75 -9.41 19.61
CA ILE A 69 -18.14 -8.19 20.32
C ILE A 69 -17.87 -8.37 21.83
N PRO A 70 -16.72 -7.89 22.32
CA PRO A 70 -16.39 -7.93 23.75
C PRO A 70 -17.47 -7.23 24.60
N LYS A 71 -17.94 -7.91 25.66
CA LYS A 71 -18.97 -7.37 26.57
C LYS A 71 -18.37 -6.68 27.80
N SER A 72 -17.16 -7.06 28.17
CA SER A 72 -16.40 -6.51 29.30
C SER A 72 -15.10 -5.88 28.81
N ALA A 73 -14.56 -4.95 29.59
CA ALA A 73 -13.20 -4.45 29.40
C ALA A 73 -12.22 -5.32 30.20
N GLY A 74 -11.00 -5.47 29.69
CA GLY A 74 -9.88 -5.93 30.49
C GLY A 74 -9.38 -4.82 31.42
N GLN A 75 -8.23 -5.06 32.02
CA GLN A 75 -7.49 -4.11 32.84
C GLN A 75 -6.02 -4.14 32.48
N ASP A 76 -5.28 -3.12 32.90
CA ASP A 76 -3.82 -3.12 32.79
C ASP A 76 -3.23 -4.36 33.49
N GLY A 77 -2.32 -5.05 32.80
CA GLY A 77 -1.79 -6.35 33.20
C GLY A 77 -2.77 -7.54 33.16
N ASN A 78 -4.07 -7.32 32.94
CA ASN A 78 -5.11 -8.35 32.88
C ASN A 78 -6.07 -8.11 31.69
N PRO A 79 -5.58 -8.20 30.45
CA PRO A 79 -6.42 -8.03 29.27
C PRO A 79 -7.45 -9.17 29.14
N ILE A 80 -8.50 -8.93 28.35
CA ILE A 80 -9.32 -10.02 27.79
C ILE A 80 -8.70 -10.43 26.46
N VAL A 81 -8.46 -11.72 26.26
CA VAL A 81 -7.82 -12.23 25.04
C VAL A 81 -8.79 -13.12 24.27
N TYR A 82 -8.90 -12.90 22.96
CA TYR A 82 -9.52 -13.83 22.01
C TYR A 82 -8.43 -14.40 21.12
N THR A 83 -8.27 -15.71 21.11
CA THR A 83 -7.19 -16.37 20.34
C THR A 83 -7.60 -17.75 19.86
N ASN A 84 -6.90 -18.27 18.87
CA ASN A 84 -7.06 -19.65 18.42
C ASN A 84 -6.50 -20.64 19.46
N TYR A 85 -7.07 -21.84 19.50
CA TYR A 85 -6.57 -22.93 20.32
C TYR A 85 -5.44 -23.67 19.58
N ASN A 86 -4.29 -23.88 20.21
CA ASN A 86 -3.18 -24.68 19.65
C ASN A 86 -2.75 -24.34 18.21
N ASN A 87 -2.77 -23.06 17.82
CA ASN A 87 -2.49 -22.59 16.45
C ASN A 87 -3.47 -23.13 15.39
N GLU A 88 -4.66 -23.57 15.77
CA GLU A 88 -5.70 -24.02 14.84
C GLU A 88 -6.17 -22.88 13.92
N GLU A 89 -6.67 -23.24 12.74
CA GLU A 89 -7.21 -22.27 11.78
C GLU A 89 -8.65 -21.87 12.15
N VAL A 90 -8.79 -20.63 12.63
CA VAL A 90 -10.09 -20.04 13.00
C VAL A 90 -10.40 -18.91 12.04
N LEU A 91 -11.49 -19.07 11.28
CA LEU A 91 -11.98 -18.05 10.35
C LEU A 91 -13.21 -17.35 10.92
N ILE A 92 -13.09 -16.05 11.19
CA ILE A 92 -14.22 -15.17 11.49
C ILE A 92 -14.72 -14.55 10.19
N SER A 93 -15.88 -15.01 9.71
CA SER A 93 -16.40 -14.61 8.41
C SER A 93 -17.59 -13.65 8.53
N ALA A 94 -17.53 -12.55 7.79
CA ALA A 94 -18.61 -11.58 7.64
C ALA A 94 -19.57 -11.87 6.47
N THR A 95 -19.41 -13.03 5.83
CA THR A 95 -20.20 -13.47 4.67
C THR A 95 -21.12 -14.65 4.98
N GLU A 96 -22.10 -14.89 4.10
CA GLU A 96 -22.95 -16.10 4.08
C GLU A 96 -22.79 -16.85 2.75
N ILE A 97 -22.94 -18.18 2.77
CA ILE A 97 -22.94 -19.01 1.56
C ILE A 97 -24.29 -18.88 0.85
N ILE A 98 -24.25 -18.83 -0.48
CA ILE A 98 -25.43 -19.02 -1.34
C ILE A 98 -25.28 -20.33 -2.10
N ASP A 99 -26.16 -21.28 -1.84
CA ASP A 99 -26.23 -22.60 -2.49
C ASP A 99 -27.57 -22.87 -3.19
N THR A 100 -28.47 -21.86 -3.24
CA THR A 100 -29.82 -21.96 -3.79
C THR A 100 -29.94 -21.34 -5.18
N TRP A 101 -28.95 -21.59 -6.05
CA TRP A 101 -28.90 -21.02 -7.40
C TRP A 101 -29.95 -21.64 -8.33
N GLU A 102 -30.61 -20.79 -9.12
CA GLU A 102 -31.53 -21.16 -10.19
C GLU A 102 -31.07 -20.50 -11.50
N GLN A 103 -31.09 -21.23 -12.61
CA GLN A 103 -30.75 -20.65 -13.91
C GLN A 103 -31.74 -19.53 -14.26
N HIS A 104 -31.23 -18.36 -14.65
CA HIS A 104 -32.02 -17.21 -15.08
C HIS A 104 -32.10 -17.14 -16.62
N GLU A 105 -30.96 -16.92 -17.27
CA GLU A 105 -30.82 -16.83 -18.72
C GLU A 105 -29.37 -17.14 -19.13
N GLY A 106 -29.17 -17.98 -20.15
CA GLY A 106 -27.82 -18.36 -20.59
C GLY A 106 -26.97 -18.92 -19.44
N ASN A 107 -25.84 -18.27 -19.17
CA ASN A 107 -24.91 -18.61 -18.07
C ASN A 107 -25.17 -17.78 -16.79
N ILE A 108 -26.22 -16.97 -16.77
CA ILE A 108 -26.61 -16.16 -15.63
C ILE A 108 -27.52 -17.00 -14.73
N TYR A 109 -27.17 -17.07 -13.47
CA TYR A 109 -27.95 -17.71 -12.41
C TYR A 109 -28.43 -16.65 -11.43
N LYS A 110 -29.48 -16.96 -10.69
CA LYS A 110 -30.01 -16.10 -9.64
C LYS A 110 -30.26 -16.86 -8.34
N ALA A 111 -30.15 -16.17 -7.22
CA ALA A 111 -30.52 -16.68 -5.91
C ALA A 111 -31.26 -15.62 -5.10
N ASN A 112 -32.25 -16.05 -4.32
CA ASN A 112 -33.00 -15.17 -3.43
C ASN A 112 -32.17 -14.89 -2.16
N TYR A 113 -31.53 -13.74 -2.10
CA TYR A 113 -30.80 -13.28 -0.92
C TYR A 113 -30.89 -11.76 -0.79
N ALA A 114 -31.49 -11.28 0.31
CA ALA A 114 -31.64 -9.85 0.55
C ALA A 114 -30.33 -9.26 1.10
N MET A 115 -29.52 -8.65 0.21
CA MET A 115 -28.32 -7.92 0.59
C MET A 115 -28.67 -6.60 1.28
N LYS A 116 -27.98 -6.27 2.38
CA LYS A 116 -28.38 -5.19 3.32
C LYS A 116 -27.33 -4.10 3.54
N LEU A 117 -26.15 -4.24 2.95
CA LEU A 117 -25.02 -3.37 3.25
C LEU A 117 -24.84 -2.23 2.24
N GLY A 118 -25.74 -2.12 1.25
CA GLY A 118 -25.74 -1.04 0.27
C GLY A 118 -24.44 -1.04 -0.53
N ARG A 119 -23.65 0.04 -0.41
CA ARG A 119 -22.34 0.18 -1.08
C ARG A 119 -21.31 -0.89 -0.71
N GLN A 120 -21.51 -1.63 0.38
CA GLN A 120 -20.64 -2.72 0.84
C GLN A 120 -21.22 -4.11 0.47
N ASN A 121 -22.26 -4.14 -0.36
CA ASN A 121 -22.73 -5.40 -0.94
C ASN A 121 -21.62 -5.96 -1.84
N MET A 122 -21.25 -7.22 -1.64
CA MET A 122 -20.23 -7.89 -2.43
C MET A 122 -20.58 -9.37 -2.61
N VAL A 123 -20.30 -9.91 -3.79
CA VAL A 123 -20.31 -11.35 -4.07
C VAL A 123 -18.85 -11.81 -4.13
N PHE A 124 -18.55 -12.92 -3.48
CA PHE A 124 -17.26 -13.59 -3.52
C PHE A 124 -17.43 -14.97 -4.14
N CYS A 125 -16.49 -15.39 -4.98
CA CYS A 125 -16.42 -16.73 -5.53
C CYS A 125 -15.02 -17.29 -5.30
N ASP A 126 -14.92 -18.42 -4.59
CA ASP A 126 -13.65 -19.05 -4.21
C ASP A 126 -12.66 -18.03 -3.61
N ASP A 127 -13.16 -17.28 -2.62
CA ASP A 127 -12.47 -16.25 -1.85
C ASP A 127 -12.06 -14.97 -2.63
N LYS A 128 -12.37 -14.86 -3.93
CA LYS A 128 -12.16 -13.63 -4.72
C LYS A 128 -13.41 -12.75 -4.78
N PRO A 129 -13.30 -11.42 -4.76
CA PRO A 129 -14.41 -10.51 -5.01
C PRO A 129 -14.79 -10.54 -6.50
N MET A 130 -16.09 -10.51 -6.77
CA MET A 130 -16.64 -10.49 -8.12
C MET A 130 -16.99 -9.04 -8.53
N ASP A 131 -16.90 -8.75 -9.82
CA ASP A 131 -17.21 -7.43 -10.36
C ASP A 131 -18.72 -7.16 -10.35
N TYR A 132 -19.12 -5.93 -10.07
CA TYR A 132 -20.45 -5.50 -10.48
C TYR A 132 -20.57 -5.68 -12.00
N ALA A 133 -21.73 -6.12 -12.48
CA ALA A 133 -22.10 -6.10 -13.90
C ALA A 133 -21.76 -4.73 -14.48
N ARG A 134 -20.78 -4.67 -15.40
CA ARG A 134 -20.12 -3.43 -15.79
C ARG A 134 -19.87 -3.36 -17.28
N TRP A 135 -19.61 -2.15 -17.74
CA TRP A 135 -19.08 -1.92 -19.07
C TRP A 135 -17.99 -0.84 -19.03
N PRO A 136 -16.83 -1.09 -19.66
CA PRO A 136 -16.38 -2.36 -20.22
C PRO A 136 -16.17 -3.46 -19.17
N ASN A 137 -16.17 -4.70 -19.65
CA ASN A 137 -15.93 -5.89 -18.83
C ASN A 137 -14.46 -5.92 -18.40
N ASN A 138 -14.22 -6.37 -17.16
CA ASN A 138 -12.88 -6.60 -16.61
C ASN A 138 -12.31 -7.94 -17.13
N THR A 139 -11.65 -7.90 -18.27
CA THR A 139 -11.26 -9.14 -18.97
C THR A 139 -9.98 -9.78 -18.44
N ASP A 140 -9.09 -9.01 -17.82
CA ASP A 140 -7.81 -9.49 -17.29
C ASP A 140 -7.85 -9.89 -15.80
N ASP A 141 -8.98 -9.63 -15.12
CA ASP A 141 -9.15 -9.88 -13.67
C ASP A 141 -8.22 -9.00 -12.80
N ASP A 142 -7.72 -7.88 -13.35
CA ASP A 142 -6.89 -6.91 -12.61
C ASP A 142 -7.64 -5.58 -12.42
N VAL A 143 -8.09 -5.35 -11.18
CA VAL A 143 -8.80 -4.13 -10.78
C VAL A 143 -7.98 -2.85 -10.98
N TYR A 144 -6.65 -2.96 -11.09
CA TYR A 144 -5.75 -1.83 -11.29
C TYR A 144 -5.50 -1.47 -12.75
N THR A 145 -5.88 -2.30 -13.73
CA THR A 145 -5.74 -1.98 -15.17
C THR A 145 -6.73 -0.90 -15.62
N ILE A 146 -7.80 -0.65 -14.86
CA ILE A 146 -8.88 0.31 -15.14
C ILE A 146 -9.40 0.17 -16.58
N ASP A 147 -10.11 -0.93 -16.84
CA ASP A 147 -10.88 -1.14 -18.06
C ASP A 147 -12.02 -0.12 -18.18
N ALA A 148 -11.72 1.01 -18.83
CA ALA A 148 -12.59 2.17 -18.92
C ALA A 148 -12.54 2.82 -20.31
N TRP A 149 -13.52 3.66 -20.61
CA TRP A 149 -13.55 4.49 -21.82
C TRP A 149 -13.14 5.92 -21.54
N ASP A 150 -12.45 6.53 -22.50
CA ASP A 150 -12.13 7.95 -22.46
C ASP A 150 -13.37 8.83 -22.62
N VAL A 151 -13.35 9.97 -21.95
CA VAL A 151 -14.42 10.97 -21.96
C VAL A 151 -14.22 11.92 -23.14
N GLU A 152 -15.21 12.06 -24.02
CA GLU A 152 -15.12 12.98 -25.16
C GLU A 152 -15.37 14.44 -24.75
N SER A 153 -16.38 14.63 -23.90
CA SER A 153 -16.83 15.93 -23.38
C SER A 153 -17.76 15.69 -22.20
N GLY A 154 -18.13 16.74 -21.47
CA GLY A 154 -19.08 16.61 -20.38
C GLY A 154 -19.39 17.93 -19.69
N SER A 155 -20.08 17.81 -18.57
CA SER A 155 -20.47 18.90 -17.68
C SER A 155 -20.38 18.46 -16.22
N ALA A 156 -20.89 19.28 -15.30
CA ALA A 156 -21.04 18.91 -13.89
C ALA A 156 -21.96 17.69 -13.66
N SER A 157 -22.78 17.31 -14.64
CA SER A 157 -23.76 16.22 -14.52
C SER A 157 -23.84 15.31 -15.75
N THR A 158 -22.90 15.44 -16.70
CA THR A 158 -22.90 14.62 -17.92
C THR A 158 -21.50 14.20 -18.35
N VAL A 159 -21.40 13.02 -18.96
CA VAL A 159 -20.26 12.60 -19.79
C VAL A 159 -20.78 12.16 -21.16
N LEU A 160 -20.03 12.51 -22.20
CA LEU A 160 -20.21 12.00 -23.55
C LEU A 160 -19.14 10.95 -23.80
N GLY A 161 -19.55 9.80 -24.31
CA GLY A 161 -18.69 8.66 -24.59
C GLY A 161 -19.07 8.00 -25.92
N LYS A 162 -18.12 7.28 -26.50
CA LYS A 162 -18.36 6.50 -27.72
C LYS A 162 -18.85 5.09 -27.36
N ASN A 163 -19.64 4.52 -28.26
CA ASN A 163 -20.03 3.10 -28.22
C ASN A 163 -20.70 2.66 -26.92
N LEU A 164 -21.49 3.53 -26.29
CA LEU A 164 -22.26 3.13 -25.11
C LEU A 164 -23.27 2.02 -25.52
N PRO A 165 -23.40 0.94 -24.72
CA PRO A 165 -24.37 -0.12 -24.98
C PRO A 165 -25.80 0.41 -25.11
N GLU A 166 -26.58 -0.20 -26.02
CA GLU A 166 -27.96 0.21 -26.34
C GLU A 166 -28.99 -0.28 -25.31
N HIS A 167 -28.77 0.01 -24.03
CA HIS A 167 -29.73 -0.24 -22.94
C HIS A 167 -29.77 0.94 -21.96
N SER A 168 -30.74 0.91 -21.03
CA SER A 168 -30.89 1.94 -20.02
C SER A 168 -29.89 1.73 -18.88
N TRP A 169 -29.16 2.77 -18.53
CA TRP A 169 -28.25 2.77 -17.38
C TRP A 169 -28.87 3.44 -16.14
N VAL A 170 -30.12 3.91 -16.23
CA VAL A 170 -30.82 4.59 -15.13
C VAL A 170 -30.90 3.69 -13.90
N GLY A 171 -30.48 4.20 -12.74
CA GLY A 171 -30.38 3.44 -11.49
C GLY A 171 -29.06 2.68 -11.31
N GLY A 172 -28.26 2.58 -12.38
CA GLY A 172 -26.86 2.16 -12.31
C GLY A 172 -25.94 3.30 -11.85
N LEU A 173 -24.64 3.04 -11.92
CA LEU A 173 -23.58 3.92 -11.44
C LEU A 173 -22.57 4.23 -12.54
N ILE A 174 -22.05 5.46 -12.51
CA ILE A 174 -20.84 5.84 -13.25
C ILE A 174 -19.70 6.00 -12.24
N TRP A 175 -18.60 5.30 -12.47
CA TRP A 175 -17.31 5.62 -11.84
C TRP A 175 -16.50 6.46 -12.82
N TYR A 176 -15.92 7.55 -12.34
CA TYR A 176 -15.14 8.48 -13.14
C TYR A 176 -13.81 8.80 -12.50
N LEU A 177 -12.76 8.78 -13.31
CA LEU A 177 -11.42 9.27 -12.97
C LEU A 177 -11.07 10.42 -13.89
N GLY A 178 -10.89 11.61 -13.32
CA GLY A 178 -10.63 12.82 -14.12
C GLY A 178 -9.27 12.83 -14.78
N ALA A 179 -9.07 13.70 -15.77
CA ALA A 179 -7.79 13.83 -16.47
C ALA A 179 -6.60 14.14 -15.54
N HIS A 180 -6.85 14.84 -14.43
CA HIS A 180 -5.86 15.06 -13.38
C HIS A 180 -5.50 13.77 -12.61
N SER A 181 -6.38 12.78 -12.60
CA SER A 181 -6.21 11.44 -12.02
C SER A 181 -5.86 11.37 -10.52
N GLY A 182 -5.79 12.48 -9.80
CA GLY A 182 -5.58 12.51 -8.34
C GLY A 182 -6.66 11.89 -7.46
N ALA A 183 -7.91 11.80 -7.94
CA ALA A 183 -9.00 11.10 -7.27
C ALA A 183 -10.10 10.71 -8.26
N SER A 184 -10.72 9.57 -8.03
CA SER A 184 -11.98 9.15 -8.66
C SER A 184 -13.20 9.61 -7.86
N TRP A 185 -14.39 9.41 -8.44
CA TRP A 185 -15.68 9.48 -7.73
C TRP A 185 -16.75 8.65 -8.46
N THR A 186 -17.78 8.24 -7.72
CA THR A 186 -18.94 7.52 -8.29
C THR A 186 -20.25 8.30 -8.15
N ARG A 187 -21.13 8.26 -9.16
CA ARG A 187 -22.46 8.88 -9.11
C ARG A 187 -23.55 7.95 -9.65
N GLU A 188 -24.76 8.15 -9.15
CA GLU A 188 -25.96 7.51 -9.69
C GLU A 188 -26.32 8.11 -11.05
N ILE A 189 -26.68 7.24 -12.00
CA ILE A 189 -27.10 7.60 -13.35
C ILE A 189 -28.60 7.89 -13.36
N THR A 190 -28.97 9.07 -13.88
CA THR A 190 -30.35 9.56 -13.93
C THR A 190 -30.96 9.56 -15.34
N ALA A 191 -30.13 9.55 -16.38
CA ALA A 191 -30.54 9.34 -17.77
C ALA A 191 -29.38 8.80 -18.60
N SER A 192 -29.69 8.04 -19.66
CA SER A 192 -28.69 7.56 -20.61
C SER A 192 -29.21 7.57 -22.04
N THR A 193 -28.31 7.81 -22.98
CA THR A 193 -28.47 7.56 -24.42
C THR A 193 -27.27 6.75 -24.91
N THR A 194 -27.23 6.40 -26.20
CA THR A 194 -26.10 5.69 -26.81
C THR A 194 -24.81 6.53 -26.94
N SER A 195 -24.85 7.82 -26.55
CA SER A 195 -23.69 8.71 -26.61
C SER A 195 -23.51 9.60 -25.38
N MET A 196 -24.40 9.53 -24.39
CA MET A 196 -24.35 10.39 -23.22
C MET A 196 -24.89 9.68 -21.98
N ILE A 197 -24.19 9.85 -20.86
CA ILE A 197 -24.64 9.49 -19.52
C ILE A 197 -24.87 10.77 -18.74
N THR A 198 -26.03 10.87 -18.11
CA THR A 198 -26.39 11.94 -17.16
C THR A 198 -26.42 11.35 -15.77
N PHE A 199 -25.81 12.03 -14.80
CA PHE A 199 -25.66 11.57 -13.43
C PHE A 199 -25.95 12.69 -12.43
N THR A 200 -26.07 12.33 -11.16
CA THR A 200 -26.24 13.30 -10.06
C THR A 200 -25.07 14.29 -10.04
N GLU A 201 -25.37 15.59 -10.14
CA GLU A 201 -24.40 16.66 -10.31
C GLU A 201 -23.28 16.68 -9.25
N VAL A 202 -22.05 16.98 -9.70
CA VAL A 202 -20.90 17.32 -8.84
C VAL A 202 -20.66 18.83 -8.83
N ASP A 203 -20.30 19.39 -7.68
CA ASP A 203 -20.00 20.83 -7.57
C ASP A 203 -18.58 21.11 -8.09
N ILE A 204 -18.46 21.32 -9.41
CA ILE A 204 -17.19 21.58 -10.11
C ILE A 204 -16.52 22.90 -9.72
N THR A 205 -17.09 23.69 -8.79
CA THR A 205 -16.47 24.91 -8.28
C THR A 205 -15.71 24.69 -6.97
N LYS A 206 -15.76 23.46 -6.44
CA LYS A 206 -15.12 23.10 -5.18
C LYS A 206 -14.13 21.98 -5.37
N TRP A 207 -13.08 22.01 -4.57
CA TRP A 207 -12.19 20.87 -4.43
C TRP A 207 -12.95 19.68 -3.80
N PRO A 208 -12.78 18.44 -4.31
CA PRO A 208 -11.82 18.01 -5.33
C PRO A 208 -12.35 18.10 -6.77
N PHE A 209 -13.62 18.41 -6.99
CA PHE A 209 -14.21 18.32 -8.31
C PHE A 209 -13.70 19.36 -9.31
N ASP A 210 -13.25 20.54 -8.87
CA ASP A 210 -12.69 21.57 -9.76
C ASP A 210 -11.58 21.02 -10.71
N PRO A 211 -10.55 20.31 -10.23
CA PRO A 211 -9.60 19.62 -11.11
C PRO A 211 -10.08 18.23 -11.60
N HIS A 212 -11.04 17.59 -10.91
CA HIS A 212 -11.47 16.21 -11.16
C HIS A 212 -12.88 16.12 -11.76
N ASN A 213 -13.17 16.83 -12.85
CA ASN A 213 -14.48 16.79 -13.51
C ASN A 213 -14.41 16.70 -15.05
N PRO A 214 -15.50 16.29 -15.73
CA PRO A 214 -15.51 16.03 -17.18
C PRO A 214 -15.24 17.25 -18.07
N THR A 215 -15.32 18.47 -17.53
CA THR A 215 -15.05 19.71 -18.29
C THR A 215 -13.56 20.03 -18.40
N VAL A 216 -12.72 19.41 -17.56
CA VAL A 216 -11.27 19.62 -17.55
C VAL A 216 -10.63 18.84 -18.69
N PHE A 217 -9.84 19.52 -19.51
CA PHE A 217 -8.99 18.89 -20.52
C PHE A 217 -7.53 19.07 -20.10
N ARG A 218 -6.84 17.95 -19.83
CA ARG A 218 -5.45 17.92 -19.37
C ARG A 218 -4.78 16.69 -19.97
N ASN A 219 -3.48 16.79 -20.28
CA ASN A 219 -2.68 15.67 -20.82
C ASN A 219 -3.37 14.99 -22.03
N ASN A 220 -3.94 15.79 -22.92
CA ASN A 220 -4.67 15.37 -24.11
C ASN A 220 -5.90 14.47 -23.87
N ASN A 221 -6.47 14.46 -22.66
CA ASN A 221 -7.70 13.71 -22.35
C ASN A 221 -8.62 14.49 -21.37
N ARG A 222 -9.81 13.94 -21.12
CA ARG A 222 -10.79 14.47 -20.13
C ARG A 222 -11.05 13.49 -18.99
N GLY A 223 -10.14 12.55 -18.78
CA GLY A 223 -10.37 11.41 -17.90
C GLY A 223 -11.12 10.29 -18.59
N ARG A 224 -11.53 9.33 -17.77
CA ARG A 224 -12.11 8.05 -18.17
C ARG A 224 -13.21 7.63 -17.22
N PHE A 225 -14.09 6.76 -17.70
CA PHE A 225 -15.20 6.24 -16.93
C PHE A 225 -15.53 4.80 -17.32
N TYR A 226 -16.16 4.10 -16.38
CA TYR A 226 -16.89 2.88 -16.68
C TYR A 226 -18.26 2.94 -15.99
N LEU A 227 -19.20 2.15 -16.50
CA LEU A 227 -20.56 2.07 -16.02
C LEU A 227 -20.78 0.74 -15.32
N MET A 228 -21.61 0.70 -14.30
CA MET A 228 -21.88 -0.54 -13.57
C MET A 228 -23.27 -0.56 -12.94
N GLY A 229 -23.72 -1.74 -12.53
CA GLY A 229 -24.89 -1.90 -11.68
C GLY A 229 -26.22 -1.88 -12.43
N VAL A 230 -26.29 -2.54 -13.59
CA VAL A 230 -27.56 -2.87 -14.28
C VAL A 230 -27.52 -4.32 -14.77
N LEU A 231 -28.67 -5.01 -14.78
CA LEU A 231 -28.74 -6.40 -15.23
C LEU A 231 -28.40 -6.57 -16.72
N ASP A 232 -28.74 -5.59 -17.56
CA ASP A 232 -28.45 -5.63 -19.00
C ASP A 232 -26.94 -5.58 -19.32
N ALA A 233 -26.10 -5.24 -18.33
CA ALA A 233 -24.64 -5.26 -18.42
C ALA A 233 -24.03 -6.54 -17.81
N LEU A 234 -24.84 -7.46 -17.29
CA LEU A 234 -24.36 -8.74 -16.78
C LEU A 234 -24.19 -9.69 -17.96
N ASP A 235 -23.01 -9.67 -18.59
CA ASP A 235 -22.75 -10.43 -19.81
C ASP A 235 -21.41 -11.19 -19.80
N TYR A 236 -20.61 -11.03 -18.75
CA TYR A 236 -19.30 -11.64 -18.60
C TYR A 236 -19.21 -12.54 -17.37
N GLU A 237 -18.32 -13.54 -17.42
CA GLU A 237 -17.99 -14.30 -16.23
C GLU A 237 -17.36 -13.41 -15.16
N ARG A 238 -17.54 -13.75 -13.89
CA ARG A 238 -17.11 -12.97 -12.70
C ARG A 238 -17.93 -11.73 -12.41
N GLU A 239 -19.04 -11.51 -13.10
CA GLU A 239 -19.93 -10.38 -12.85
C GLU A 239 -21.17 -10.76 -12.03
N TRP A 240 -21.65 -9.82 -11.20
CA TRP A 240 -22.89 -9.96 -10.45
C TRP A 240 -23.74 -8.68 -10.43
N PHE A 241 -25.03 -8.84 -10.19
CA PHE A 241 -25.98 -7.74 -10.03
C PHE A 241 -26.99 -8.06 -8.92
N TYR A 242 -27.47 -7.04 -8.21
CA TYR A 242 -28.49 -7.21 -7.16
C TYR A 242 -29.70 -6.33 -7.41
N GLU A 243 -30.87 -6.95 -7.45
CA GLU A 243 -32.14 -6.24 -7.59
C GLU A 243 -33.27 -7.01 -6.92
N ASN A 244 -34.22 -6.29 -6.31
CA ASN A 244 -35.48 -6.85 -5.83
C ASN A 244 -35.34 -8.08 -4.90
N GLY A 245 -34.26 -8.14 -4.11
CA GLY A 245 -33.98 -9.24 -3.19
C GLY A 245 -33.34 -10.47 -3.83
N SER A 246 -32.91 -10.38 -5.08
CA SER A 246 -32.21 -11.44 -5.82
C SER A 246 -30.80 -11.00 -6.19
N VAL A 247 -29.84 -11.93 -6.04
CA VAL A 247 -28.49 -11.80 -6.57
C VAL A 247 -28.45 -12.56 -7.89
N TYR A 248 -28.04 -11.88 -8.96
CA TYR A 248 -27.76 -12.45 -10.27
C TYR A 248 -26.24 -12.58 -10.42
N PHE A 249 -25.76 -13.69 -10.95
CA PHE A 249 -24.34 -14.00 -11.03
C PHE A 249 -24.03 -14.85 -12.25
N GLN A 250 -22.96 -14.50 -12.97
CA GLN A 250 -22.38 -15.32 -14.01
C GLN A 250 -21.00 -15.80 -13.54
N ALA A 251 -20.93 -17.06 -13.14
CA ALA A 251 -19.75 -17.60 -12.46
C ALA A 251 -18.50 -17.71 -13.36
N PRO A 252 -17.29 -17.66 -12.78
CA PRO A 252 -16.05 -17.99 -13.48
C PRO A 252 -16.16 -19.30 -14.27
N GLY A 253 -15.63 -19.33 -15.49
CA GLY A 253 -15.71 -20.44 -16.42
C GLY A 253 -17.12 -20.68 -17.00
N ASN A 254 -18.07 -19.77 -16.74
CA ASN A 254 -19.48 -19.90 -17.13
C ASN A 254 -20.14 -21.19 -16.62
N VAL A 255 -19.72 -21.68 -15.45
CA VAL A 255 -20.26 -22.90 -14.85
C VAL A 255 -21.50 -22.60 -13.99
N ASP A 256 -22.18 -23.65 -13.57
CA ASP A 256 -23.23 -23.55 -12.57
C ASP A 256 -22.63 -23.13 -11.21
N PRO A 257 -23.03 -21.99 -10.61
CA PRO A 257 -22.43 -21.50 -9.36
C PRO A 257 -22.63 -22.44 -8.17
N SER A 258 -23.58 -23.38 -8.22
CA SER A 258 -23.74 -24.41 -7.18
C SER A 258 -22.57 -25.40 -7.11
N THR A 259 -21.69 -25.38 -8.11
CA THR A 259 -20.46 -26.18 -8.14
C THR A 259 -19.25 -25.46 -7.51
N LEU A 260 -19.40 -24.19 -7.14
CA LEU A 260 -18.35 -23.33 -6.59
C LEU A 260 -18.71 -22.86 -5.17
N LYS A 261 -17.73 -22.30 -4.46
CA LYS A 261 -17.98 -21.64 -3.17
C LYS A 261 -18.37 -20.19 -3.42
N VAL A 262 -19.67 -19.90 -3.46
CA VAL A 262 -20.18 -18.53 -3.59
C VAL A 262 -20.65 -17.99 -2.24
N GLU A 263 -20.10 -16.85 -1.85
CA GLU A 263 -20.43 -16.15 -0.60
C GLU A 263 -20.86 -14.71 -0.89
N VAL A 264 -21.70 -14.15 -0.02
CA VAL A 264 -22.14 -12.76 -0.11
C VAL A 264 -21.90 -12.02 1.20
N SER A 265 -21.61 -10.73 1.12
CA SER A 265 -21.45 -9.91 2.30
C SER A 265 -22.75 -9.87 3.12
N ALA A 266 -22.62 -10.11 4.43
CA ALA A 266 -23.76 -10.22 5.34
C ALA A 266 -23.63 -9.31 6.55
N ARG A 267 -22.39 -8.95 6.93
CA ARG A 267 -22.04 -8.09 8.05
C ARG A 267 -21.00 -7.09 7.61
N ASP A 268 -21.04 -5.88 8.16
CA ASP A 268 -20.05 -4.85 7.87
C ASP A 268 -18.74 -5.05 8.68
N LYS A 269 -18.81 -5.77 9.81
CA LYS A 269 -17.71 -6.03 10.74
C LYS A 269 -17.64 -7.51 11.13
N ALA A 270 -16.43 -8.05 11.10
CA ALA A 270 -16.09 -9.34 11.71
C ALA A 270 -15.73 -9.19 13.20
N ILE A 271 -15.12 -8.07 13.57
CA ILE A 271 -14.70 -7.78 14.95
C ILE A 271 -15.06 -6.33 15.28
N ASP A 272 -15.77 -6.11 16.40
CA ASP A 272 -16.18 -4.78 16.88
C ASP A 272 -15.78 -4.60 18.36
N ILE A 273 -14.62 -3.99 18.57
CA ILE A 273 -14.04 -3.75 19.90
C ILE A 273 -14.53 -2.42 20.45
N GLY A 274 -15.53 -2.50 21.31
CA GLY A 274 -16.05 -1.37 22.09
C GLY A 274 -15.54 -1.29 23.53
N LYS A 275 -14.53 -2.09 23.91
CA LYS A 275 -14.02 -2.24 25.28
C LYS A 275 -12.49 -2.22 25.30
N SER A 276 -11.91 -1.54 26.29
CA SER A 276 -10.46 -1.37 26.41
C SER A 276 -9.78 -2.63 26.96
N TYR A 277 -8.46 -2.73 26.77
CA TYR A 277 -7.65 -3.86 27.21
C TYR A 277 -8.17 -5.20 26.65
N VAL A 278 -8.53 -5.19 25.36
CA VAL A 278 -8.93 -6.38 24.60
C VAL A 278 -7.87 -6.70 23.58
N HIS A 279 -7.40 -7.95 23.56
CA HIS A 279 -6.44 -8.44 22.60
C HIS A 279 -7.09 -9.47 21.68
N ILE A 280 -6.81 -9.36 20.38
CA ILE A 280 -7.14 -10.36 19.37
C ILE A 280 -5.82 -10.92 18.83
N ASP A 281 -5.66 -12.24 18.85
CA ASP A 281 -4.39 -12.91 18.52
C ASP A 281 -4.63 -14.16 17.66
N GLY A 282 -4.02 -14.23 16.48
CA GLY A 282 -3.95 -15.49 15.70
C GLY A 282 -5.21 -15.86 14.92
N LEU A 283 -6.14 -14.91 14.70
CA LEU A 283 -7.41 -15.18 14.01
C LEU A 283 -7.36 -14.77 12.53
N LYS A 284 -8.05 -15.54 11.67
CA LYS A 284 -8.32 -15.14 10.28
C LYS A 284 -9.66 -14.42 10.19
N VAL A 285 -9.76 -13.44 9.30
CA VAL A 285 -10.96 -12.64 9.03
C VAL A 285 -11.24 -12.62 7.53
N PHE A 286 -12.51 -12.75 7.13
CA PHE A 286 -12.92 -12.65 5.73
C PHE A 286 -14.16 -11.77 5.52
N GLY A 287 -14.06 -10.83 4.57
CA GLY A 287 -15.20 -10.09 4.01
C GLY A 287 -15.78 -8.98 4.90
N GLY A 288 -15.15 -8.64 6.02
CA GLY A 288 -15.65 -7.60 6.92
C GLY A 288 -14.60 -7.06 7.88
N ARG A 289 -14.77 -5.79 8.28
CA ARG A 289 -13.68 -5.03 8.91
C ARG A 289 -13.50 -5.36 10.38
N VAL A 290 -12.34 -5.01 10.90
CA VAL A 290 -12.04 -4.93 12.32
C VAL A 290 -12.16 -3.48 12.78
N GLU A 291 -13.07 -3.20 13.70
CA GLU A 291 -13.24 -1.85 14.25
C GLU A 291 -12.81 -1.79 15.72
N VAL A 292 -11.94 -0.82 16.06
CA VAL A 292 -11.44 -0.59 17.42
C VAL A 292 -11.86 0.80 17.90
N LYS A 293 -12.86 0.87 18.77
CA LYS A 293 -13.39 2.12 19.34
C LYS A 293 -12.88 2.41 20.75
N ALA A 294 -12.02 1.53 21.27
CA ALA A 294 -11.54 1.55 22.64
C ALA A 294 -10.02 1.67 22.70
N ASN A 295 -9.49 1.74 23.91
CA ASN A 295 -8.10 2.06 24.17
C ASN A 295 -7.32 0.82 24.60
N LYS A 296 -5.98 0.86 24.50
CA LYS A 296 -5.13 -0.20 25.08
C LYS A 296 -5.46 -1.59 24.54
N CYS A 297 -5.87 -1.67 23.29
CA CYS A 297 -6.16 -2.92 22.61
C CYS A 297 -4.97 -3.34 21.74
N ILE A 298 -4.83 -4.65 21.56
CA ILE A 298 -3.78 -5.22 20.71
C ILE A 298 -4.44 -6.10 19.65
N LEU A 299 -4.16 -5.81 18.39
CA LEU A 299 -4.50 -6.68 17.27
C LEU A 299 -3.22 -7.27 16.72
N LYS A 300 -3.04 -8.59 16.83
CA LYS A 300 -1.82 -9.24 16.38
C LYS A 300 -1.99 -10.61 15.74
N ASN A 301 -1.01 -10.97 14.90
CA ASN A 301 -0.94 -12.26 14.23
C ASN A 301 -2.22 -12.61 13.45
N MET A 302 -2.93 -11.61 12.93
CA MET A 302 -4.18 -11.84 12.20
C MET A 302 -3.92 -11.90 10.69
N GLU A 303 -4.75 -12.68 9.98
CA GLU A 303 -4.86 -12.65 8.52
C GLU A 303 -6.22 -12.08 8.15
N ILE A 304 -6.27 -10.88 7.57
CA ILE A 304 -7.52 -10.23 7.14
C ILE A 304 -7.56 -10.22 5.62
N LYS A 305 -8.56 -10.91 5.06
CA LYS A 305 -8.85 -10.92 3.63
C LYS A 305 -10.14 -10.18 3.32
N HIS A 306 -10.10 -9.30 2.33
CA HIS A 306 -11.27 -8.50 1.92
C HIS A 306 -11.91 -7.80 3.11
N GLY A 307 -11.08 -7.19 3.97
CA GLY A 307 -11.50 -6.61 5.24
C GLY A 307 -12.48 -5.45 5.05
N LEU A 308 -12.48 -4.81 3.88
CA LEU A 308 -13.49 -3.82 3.52
C LEU A 308 -13.60 -3.73 2.00
N GLU A 309 -14.62 -4.39 1.43
CA GLU A 309 -15.01 -4.20 0.04
C GLU A 309 -16.22 -3.29 -0.06
N THR A 310 -16.09 -2.22 -0.84
CA THR A 310 -17.12 -1.18 -0.92
C THR A 310 -16.88 -0.22 -2.07
N LEU A 311 -17.97 0.33 -2.60
CA LEU A 311 -17.92 1.56 -3.39
C LEU A 311 -17.64 2.78 -2.49
N ASP A 312 -17.22 3.90 -3.09
CA ASP A 312 -17.16 5.20 -2.44
C ASP A 312 -18.57 5.76 -2.13
N ARG A 313 -18.65 6.96 -1.55
CA ARG A 313 -19.93 7.62 -1.22
C ARG A 313 -20.49 8.36 -2.44
N LEU A 314 -21.70 8.01 -2.86
CA LEU A 314 -22.33 8.60 -4.04
C LEU A 314 -22.72 10.08 -3.89
N ASP A 315 -22.71 10.61 -2.67
CA ASP A 315 -23.15 11.97 -2.31
C ASP A 315 -22.02 12.87 -1.79
N ASN A 316 -20.75 12.51 -2.02
CA ASN A 316 -19.64 13.29 -1.49
C ASN A 316 -19.60 14.72 -2.04
N THR A 317 -19.29 15.67 -1.16
CA THR A 317 -19.13 17.08 -1.47
C THR A 317 -17.68 17.57 -1.34
N GLY A 318 -16.77 16.63 -1.03
CA GLY A 318 -15.33 16.86 -0.85
C GLY A 318 -14.55 15.57 -1.09
N ALA A 319 -13.23 15.60 -0.90
CA ALA A 319 -12.40 14.43 -1.07
C ALA A 319 -12.79 13.36 -0.08
N GLN A 320 -12.89 12.15 -0.59
CA GLN A 320 -13.32 11.03 0.21
C GLN A 320 -12.12 10.36 0.86
N VAL A 321 -12.20 10.35 2.17
CA VAL A 321 -11.53 9.39 3.03
C VAL A 321 -12.63 8.51 3.61
N ALA A 322 -12.34 7.23 3.83
CA ALA A 322 -13.32 6.31 4.38
C ALA A 322 -12.65 5.32 5.33
N GLU A 323 -13.39 4.33 5.80
CA GLU A 323 -12.89 3.33 6.74
C GLU A 323 -11.75 2.49 6.12
N GLY A 324 -11.16 1.59 6.92
CA GLY A 324 -10.23 0.58 6.43
C GLY A 324 -10.58 -0.82 6.90
N ALA A 325 -9.82 -1.81 6.40
CA ALA A 325 -9.89 -3.20 6.87
C ALA A 325 -9.67 -3.29 8.39
N ILE A 326 -8.76 -2.47 8.94
CA ILE A 326 -8.70 -2.14 10.36
C ILE A 326 -9.01 -0.65 10.53
N PHE A 327 -9.99 -0.34 11.38
CA PHE A 327 -10.40 1.04 11.65
C PHE A 327 -10.32 1.38 13.13
N VAL A 328 -9.41 2.30 13.49
CA VAL A 328 -9.05 2.63 14.87
C VAL A 328 -9.52 4.03 15.25
N ARG A 329 -10.26 4.11 16.35
CA ARG A 329 -10.86 5.33 16.92
C ARG A 329 -10.55 5.50 18.41
N GLY A 330 -9.60 4.74 18.94
CA GLY A 330 -9.18 4.82 20.34
C GLY A 330 -7.69 5.10 20.50
N VAL A 331 -7.29 5.24 21.76
CA VAL A 331 -5.96 5.70 22.18
C VAL A 331 -5.07 4.52 22.55
N ASP A 332 -3.77 4.62 22.25
CA ASP A 332 -2.76 3.70 22.79
C ASP A 332 -3.05 2.24 22.40
N ASN A 333 -3.34 2.05 21.11
CA ASN A 333 -3.61 0.74 20.54
C ASN A 333 -2.39 0.27 19.76
N ILE A 334 -2.17 -1.05 19.73
CA ILE A 334 -1.07 -1.67 18.99
C ILE A 334 -1.67 -2.54 17.90
N ILE A 335 -1.28 -2.27 16.66
CA ILE A 335 -1.67 -3.02 15.47
C ILE A 335 -0.40 -3.63 14.90
N THR A 336 -0.17 -4.92 15.17
CA THR A 336 1.13 -5.53 14.92
C THR A 336 1.10 -6.92 14.31
N GLN A 337 2.05 -7.26 13.43
CA GLN A 337 2.18 -8.63 12.90
C GLN A 337 0.92 -9.14 12.19
N ASN A 338 0.17 -8.25 11.54
CA ASN A 338 -1.02 -8.62 10.78
C ASN A 338 -0.71 -8.66 9.29
N THR A 339 -1.35 -9.59 8.58
CA THR A 339 -1.45 -9.57 7.12
C THR A 339 -2.81 -9.04 6.72
N ILE A 340 -2.85 -8.01 5.89
CA ILE A 340 -4.07 -7.45 5.30
C ILE A 340 -3.95 -7.58 3.78
N ASP A 341 -4.87 -8.34 3.19
CA ASP A 341 -4.92 -8.58 1.76
C ASP A 341 -6.32 -8.28 1.23
N GLY A 342 -6.47 -7.14 0.56
CA GLY A 342 -7.75 -6.70 0.03
C GLY A 342 -8.47 -5.71 0.92
N SER A 343 -8.51 -4.46 0.45
CA SER A 343 -9.51 -3.49 0.83
C SER A 343 -9.78 -2.52 -0.32
N SER A 344 -11.03 -2.32 -0.67
CA SER A 344 -11.44 -1.29 -1.63
C SER A 344 -10.97 0.13 -1.26
N LEU A 345 -10.64 0.38 0.02
CA LEU A 345 -10.28 1.68 0.57
C LEU A 345 -8.98 1.59 1.38
N ASN A 346 -8.95 2.03 2.66
CA ASN A 346 -7.73 2.00 3.46
C ASN A 346 -7.43 0.57 3.97
N GLY A 347 -6.16 0.22 4.13
CA GLY A 347 -5.78 -0.99 4.87
C GLY A 347 -6.03 -0.78 6.38
N ILE A 348 -5.27 0.14 6.96
CA ILE A 348 -5.39 0.60 8.35
C ILE A 348 -5.70 2.09 8.34
N TYR A 349 -6.82 2.49 8.94
CA TYR A 349 -7.11 3.91 9.16
C TYR A 349 -7.22 4.22 10.65
N VAL A 350 -6.37 5.12 11.13
CA VAL A 350 -6.43 5.69 12.48
C VAL A 350 -7.08 7.07 12.43
N ALA A 351 -8.33 7.15 12.87
CA ALA A 351 -9.11 8.38 12.82
C ALA A 351 -8.84 9.29 14.02
N GLY A 352 -8.05 10.35 13.81
CA GLY A 352 -7.78 11.37 14.84
C GLY A 352 -9.03 12.06 15.39
N TRP A 353 -10.06 12.29 14.56
CA TRP A 353 -11.34 12.84 14.99
C TRP A 353 -12.09 11.93 15.98
N GLY A 354 -11.74 10.64 16.03
CA GLY A 354 -12.24 9.70 17.03
C GLY A 354 -11.60 9.90 18.42
N GLY A 355 -10.59 10.76 18.54
CA GLY A 355 -9.78 10.95 19.74
C GLY A 355 -8.53 10.08 19.79
N SER A 356 -8.19 9.37 18.70
CA SER A 356 -7.00 8.52 18.62
C SER A 356 -5.70 9.31 18.76
N THR A 357 -4.78 8.78 19.55
CA THR A 357 -3.38 9.24 19.72
C THR A 357 -2.56 8.06 20.22
N GLN A 358 -1.23 8.10 20.05
CA GLN A 358 -0.32 7.06 20.54
C GLN A 358 -0.61 5.67 19.95
N VAL A 359 -0.94 5.61 18.66
CA VAL A 359 -1.17 4.32 18.00
C VAL A 359 0.13 3.81 17.42
N ASP A 360 0.49 2.57 17.73
CA ASP A 360 1.67 1.91 17.19
C ASP A 360 1.24 0.93 16.10
N ILE A 361 1.60 1.22 14.85
CA ILE A 361 1.30 0.43 13.66
C ILE A 361 2.61 -0.16 13.19
N ASN A 362 2.87 -1.43 13.52
CA ASN A 362 4.19 -2.01 13.24
C ASN A 362 4.19 -3.46 12.76
N ASN A 363 5.18 -3.84 11.97
CA ASN A 363 5.34 -5.23 11.53
C ASN A 363 4.11 -5.79 10.79
N ASN A 364 3.32 -4.95 10.13
CA ASN A 364 2.20 -5.41 9.31
C ASN A 364 2.62 -5.58 7.85
N TYR A 365 2.06 -6.59 7.19
CA TYR A 365 2.13 -6.77 5.74
C TYR A 365 0.78 -6.38 5.14
N ILE A 366 0.76 -5.38 4.26
CA ILE A 366 -0.49 -4.81 3.73
C ILE A 366 -0.42 -4.73 2.22
N ARG A 367 -1.42 -5.29 1.54
CA ARG A 367 -1.50 -5.24 0.09
C ARG A 367 -2.89 -5.19 -0.47
N ASN A 368 -2.97 -4.89 -1.76
CA ASN A 368 -4.19 -4.85 -2.54
C ASN A 368 -5.22 -3.86 -1.95
N THR A 369 -4.84 -2.59 -1.86
CA THR A 369 -5.70 -1.56 -1.26
C THR A 369 -6.10 -0.43 -2.21
N ASN A 370 -7.15 0.30 -1.84
CA ASN A 370 -7.67 1.45 -2.57
C ASN A 370 -8.04 1.15 -4.04
N THR A 371 -8.71 0.02 -4.28
CA THR A 371 -9.16 -0.39 -5.62
C THR A 371 -10.18 0.57 -6.25
N VAL A 372 -10.77 1.46 -5.46
CA VAL A 372 -11.69 2.52 -5.95
C VAL A 372 -10.91 3.73 -6.48
N GLY A 373 -9.68 3.97 -6.06
CA GLY A 373 -8.85 5.09 -6.52
C GLY A 373 -9.23 6.46 -5.94
N ILE A 374 -9.52 6.52 -4.63
CA ILE A 374 -9.81 7.77 -3.89
C ILE A 374 -8.63 8.15 -2.97
N HIS A 375 -8.79 9.14 -2.08
CA HIS A 375 -7.77 9.52 -1.08
C HIS A 375 -7.67 8.52 0.10
N ALA A 376 -7.50 7.23 -0.22
CA ALA A 376 -7.23 6.16 0.71
C ALA A 376 -5.81 5.60 0.51
N SER A 377 -5.28 4.94 1.53
CA SER A 377 -3.91 4.42 1.57
C SER A 377 -3.87 3.12 2.38
N PRO A 378 -2.92 2.20 2.11
CA PRO A 378 -2.63 1.05 2.96
C PRO A 378 -2.54 1.43 4.43
N ILE A 379 -1.81 2.50 4.76
CA ILE A 379 -1.82 3.11 6.10
C ILE A 379 -2.20 4.57 5.99
N ARG A 380 -3.30 4.94 6.66
CA ARG A 380 -3.72 6.32 6.84
C ARG A 380 -3.73 6.68 8.31
N ASN A 381 -2.85 7.57 8.72
CA ASN A 381 -2.78 8.08 10.09
C ASN A 381 -3.26 9.53 10.19
N ALA A 382 -4.20 9.76 11.09
CA ALA A 382 -4.61 11.09 11.52
C ALA A 382 -4.48 11.28 13.05
N ALA A 383 -3.80 10.35 13.75
CA ALA A 383 -3.59 10.39 15.19
C ALA A 383 -2.19 10.84 15.55
N THR A 384 -2.07 11.80 16.48
CA THR A 384 -0.79 12.35 16.93
C THR A 384 -0.03 11.38 17.84
N ASN A 385 1.27 11.61 18.02
CA ASN A 385 2.13 10.78 18.88
C ASN A 385 2.18 9.31 18.45
N SER A 386 1.93 9.03 17.16
CA SER A 386 1.80 7.67 16.64
C SER A 386 3.08 7.25 15.93
N ARG A 387 3.30 5.94 15.86
CA ARG A 387 4.45 5.35 15.18
C ARG A 387 3.98 4.42 14.08
N ILE A 388 4.59 4.54 12.90
CA ILE A 388 4.40 3.68 11.73
C ILE A 388 5.75 3.06 11.43
N TYR A 389 5.94 1.81 11.85
CA TYR A 389 7.27 1.23 11.98
C TYR A 389 7.40 -0.19 11.44
N GLY A 390 8.39 -0.49 10.58
CA GLY A 390 8.65 -1.88 10.22
C GLY A 390 7.51 -2.53 9.44
N ASN A 391 6.73 -1.80 8.64
CA ASN A 391 5.66 -2.38 7.84
C ASN A 391 6.17 -2.66 6.43
N THR A 392 5.66 -3.73 5.79
CA THR A 392 5.84 -3.99 4.36
C THR A 392 4.52 -3.72 3.65
N ILE A 393 4.54 -2.87 2.62
CA ILE A 393 3.36 -2.43 1.88
C ILE A 393 3.62 -2.59 0.39
N GLU A 394 2.69 -3.22 -0.31
CA GLU A 394 2.74 -3.37 -1.77
C GLU A 394 1.35 -3.16 -2.39
N THR A 395 1.28 -2.78 -3.66
CA THR A 395 0.08 -2.76 -4.49
C THR A 395 -1.09 -1.93 -3.92
N THR A 396 -1.13 -0.66 -4.31
CA THR A 396 -2.24 0.25 -3.96
C THR A 396 -2.62 1.18 -5.11
N GLY A 397 -3.90 1.54 -5.16
CA GLY A 397 -4.43 2.45 -6.18
C GLY A 397 -3.89 3.88 -6.10
N ARG A 398 -3.47 4.35 -4.91
CA ARG A 398 -2.92 5.70 -4.68
C ARG A 398 -1.68 5.66 -3.78
N ASP A 399 -1.66 6.43 -2.70
CA ASP A 399 -0.48 6.60 -1.84
C ASP A 399 -0.23 5.33 -1.02
N GLY A 400 1.02 5.10 -0.61
CA GLY A 400 1.40 3.98 0.28
C GLY A 400 1.13 4.28 1.75
N ILE A 401 1.78 5.33 2.27
CA ILE A 401 1.59 5.81 3.65
C ILE A 401 1.13 7.27 3.62
N TYR A 402 0.01 7.55 4.29
CA TYR A 402 -0.42 8.91 4.58
C TYR A 402 -0.33 9.23 6.08
N ASN A 403 0.39 10.28 6.44
CA ASN A 403 0.38 10.83 7.80
C ASN A 403 -0.03 12.31 7.79
N GLY A 404 -1.21 12.61 8.33
CA GLY A 404 -1.71 13.97 8.49
C GLY A 404 -1.58 14.52 9.91
N ALA A 405 -0.86 13.83 10.80
CA ALA A 405 -0.81 14.11 12.23
C ALA A 405 0.58 14.53 12.73
N ASN A 406 0.60 15.18 13.89
CA ASN A 406 1.80 15.75 14.50
C ASN A 406 2.51 14.74 15.43
N ASN A 407 3.79 14.97 15.71
CA ASN A 407 4.62 14.19 16.64
C ASN A 407 4.64 12.71 16.25
N CYS A 408 4.81 12.39 14.97
CA CYS A 408 4.77 11.01 14.49
C CYS A 408 6.13 10.58 13.95
N GLU A 409 6.39 9.29 14.07
CA GLU A 409 7.58 8.62 13.54
C GLU A 409 7.15 7.67 12.42
N ILE A 410 7.77 7.80 11.26
CA ILE A 410 7.58 6.93 10.10
C ILE A 410 8.94 6.32 9.77
N ALA A 411 9.15 5.08 10.21
CA ALA A 411 10.48 4.50 10.18
C ALA A 411 10.54 3.02 9.79
N TYR A 412 11.63 2.61 9.13
CA TYR A 412 11.86 1.21 8.79
C TYR A 412 10.72 0.55 7.98
N ASN A 413 9.96 1.32 7.21
CA ASN A 413 8.92 0.77 6.33
C ASN A 413 9.50 0.47 4.95
N ASP A 414 9.04 -0.64 4.38
CA ASP A 414 9.32 -1.07 3.02
C ASP A 414 8.03 -0.91 2.19
N VAL A 415 8.00 0.03 1.25
CA VAL A 415 6.78 0.43 0.54
C VAL A 415 7.03 0.52 -0.96
N SER A 416 6.25 -0.24 -1.72
CA SER A 416 6.37 -0.34 -3.18
C SER A 416 5.04 -0.48 -3.91
N ASP A 417 5.08 -0.47 -5.24
CA ASP A 417 3.94 -0.66 -6.15
C ASP A 417 2.72 0.21 -5.79
N CYS A 418 2.99 1.48 -5.52
CA CYS A 418 1.99 2.49 -5.25
C CYS A 418 1.54 3.20 -6.54
N MET A 419 0.45 3.96 -6.44
CA MET A 419 -0.08 4.83 -7.51
C MET A 419 -0.62 4.08 -8.74
N ARG A 420 -1.09 2.83 -8.60
CA ARG A 420 -1.54 2.03 -9.75
C ARG A 420 -2.76 2.61 -10.48
N ILE A 421 -3.62 3.37 -9.79
CA ILE A 421 -4.85 3.94 -10.37
C ILE A 421 -4.72 5.46 -10.55
N ASN A 422 -4.21 6.13 -9.53
CA ASN A 422 -4.21 7.58 -9.42
C ASN A 422 -2.87 8.21 -9.84
N ASN A 423 -2.85 9.54 -9.85
CA ASN A 423 -1.65 10.36 -10.00
C ASN A 423 -1.57 11.40 -8.89
N ASP A 424 -0.52 12.23 -8.86
CA ASP A 424 -0.36 13.34 -7.91
C ASP A 424 -0.47 12.87 -6.45
N GLY A 425 0.39 11.91 -6.13
CA GLY A 425 0.52 11.25 -4.84
C GLY A 425 1.94 10.69 -4.68
N GLY A 426 2.19 10.02 -3.57
CA GLY A 426 3.53 9.51 -3.27
C GLY A 426 3.52 8.21 -2.50
N VAL A 427 4.66 7.52 -2.51
CA VAL A 427 4.88 6.33 -1.69
C VAL A 427 4.70 6.68 -0.21
N TYR A 428 5.32 7.79 0.22
CA TYR A 428 4.90 8.57 1.38
C TYR A 428 4.20 9.85 0.90
N TYR A 429 3.04 10.18 1.48
CA TYR A 429 2.27 11.36 1.14
C TYR A 429 1.74 12.08 2.38
N THR A 430 1.79 13.40 2.37
CA THR A 430 1.12 14.24 3.37
C THR A 430 0.68 15.55 2.76
N VAL A 431 -0.28 16.21 3.41
CA VAL A 431 -0.67 17.59 3.10
C VAL A 431 -0.54 18.39 4.38
N GLY A 432 0.15 19.52 4.30
CA GLY A 432 0.45 20.35 5.45
C GLY A 432 -0.58 21.45 5.72
N ASN A 433 -0.24 22.29 6.68
CA ASN A 433 -0.97 23.48 7.07
C ASN A 433 0.01 24.51 7.66
N ALA A 434 -0.48 25.55 8.35
CA ALA A 434 0.40 26.56 8.93
C ALA A 434 1.23 26.04 10.13
N ASP A 435 0.94 24.85 10.66
CA ASP A 435 1.54 24.34 11.90
C ASP A 435 2.69 23.37 11.60
N ASP A 436 3.76 23.48 12.39
CA ASP A 436 4.82 22.48 12.42
C ASP A 436 4.27 21.13 12.88
N LYS A 437 4.61 20.09 12.12
CA LYS A 437 4.15 18.73 12.38
C LYS A 437 5.03 18.02 13.38
N ASN A 438 6.32 18.33 13.45
CA ASN A 438 7.31 17.58 14.24
C ASN A 438 7.21 16.08 13.88
N VAL A 439 7.44 15.77 12.61
CA VAL A 439 7.33 14.41 12.07
C VAL A 439 8.69 13.98 11.52
N GLU A 440 9.11 12.79 11.93
CA GLU A 440 10.37 12.18 11.50
C GLU A 440 10.07 11.06 10.50
N ILE A 441 10.75 11.10 9.35
CA ILE A 441 10.62 10.12 8.26
C ILE A 441 12.02 9.57 8.00
N HIS A 442 12.29 8.34 8.43
CA HIS A 442 13.66 7.82 8.36
C HIS A 442 13.82 6.32 8.17
N HIS A 443 14.94 5.91 7.58
CA HIS A 443 15.29 4.49 7.41
C HIS A 443 14.22 3.70 6.65
N ASN A 444 13.48 4.35 5.75
CA ASN A 444 12.47 3.69 4.92
C ASN A 444 13.05 3.34 3.54
N TRP A 445 12.50 2.29 2.94
CA TRP A 445 12.62 2.01 1.52
C TRP A 445 11.32 2.41 0.83
N PHE A 446 11.42 3.38 -0.08
CA PHE A 446 10.28 3.85 -0.88
C PHE A 446 10.62 3.68 -2.37
N HIS A 447 9.99 2.71 -3.01
CA HIS A 447 10.50 2.26 -4.30
C HIS A 447 9.45 1.70 -5.26
N ASP A 448 9.91 1.38 -6.48
CA ASP A 448 9.19 0.64 -7.50
C ASP A 448 7.72 1.10 -7.65
N SER A 449 7.53 2.41 -7.77
CA SER A 449 6.20 3.02 -7.84
C SER A 449 6.10 3.97 -9.01
N GLU A 450 5.01 3.83 -9.75
CA GLU A 450 4.79 4.53 -11.00
C GLU A 450 3.35 5.04 -11.09
N GLY A 451 3.18 6.26 -11.63
CA GLY A 451 1.86 6.74 -12.03
C GLY A 451 1.44 6.18 -13.41
N PRO A 452 0.14 5.93 -13.65
CA PRO A 452 -0.33 5.25 -14.85
C PRO A 452 -0.19 6.12 -16.11
N ASP A 453 -0.01 5.47 -17.27
CA ASP A 453 0.24 6.12 -18.57
C ASP A 453 -0.91 6.99 -19.08
N TYR A 454 -2.13 6.73 -18.59
CA TYR A 454 -3.30 7.53 -18.92
C TYR A 454 -3.40 8.84 -18.13
N ALA A 455 -2.54 9.00 -17.13
CA ALA A 455 -2.33 10.23 -16.38
C ALA A 455 -1.00 10.88 -16.82
N ASP A 456 -0.44 11.81 -16.04
CA ASP A 456 0.90 12.39 -16.28
C ASP A 456 2.06 11.51 -15.79
N GLY A 457 1.81 10.25 -15.43
CA GLY A 457 2.84 9.28 -15.05
C GLY A 457 3.53 9.54 -13.71
N ARG A 458 3.13 10.55 -12.93
CA ARG A 458 3.81 10.92 -11.69
C ARG A 458 3.45 10.05 -10.48
N ALA A 459 4.49 9.55 -9.83
CA ALA A 459 4.46 9.04 -8.47
C ALA A 459 5.70 9.60 -7.77
N ALA A 460 5.55 10.31 -6.66
CA ALA A 460 6.70 10.78 -5.88
C ALA A 460 7.15 9.71 -4.87
N GLY A 461 8.43 9.73 -4.46
CA GLY A 461 8.89 8.90 -3.35
C GLY A 461 8.36 9.44 -2.02
N ILE A 462 8.90 10.58 -1.60
CA ILE A 462 8.47 11.31 -0.40
C ILE A 462 7.78 12.60 -0.84
N TYR A 463 6.48 12.69 -0.65
CA TYR A 463 5.69 13.86 -1.06
C TYR A 463 5.21 14.66 0.14
N LEU A 464 5.92 15.76 0.41
CA LEU A 464 5.51 16.80 1.35
C LEU A 464 4.69 17.83 0.57
N ASP A 465 3.42 17.49 0.35
CA ASP A 465 2.52 18.33 -0.44
C ASP A 465 2.14 19.61 0.33
N ASN A 466 1.47 20.50 -0.37
CA ASN A 466 0.93 21.80 0.03
C ASN A 466 1.07 22.15 1.51
N HIS A 467 1.93 23.12 1.79
CA HIS A 467 2.10 23.74 3.11
C HIS A 467 2.70 22.83 4.20
N SER A 468 3.58 21.89 3.86
CA SER A 468 4.18 20.98 4.85
C SER A 468 5.28 21.67 5.67
N LYS A 469 5.19 21.59 7.01
CA LYS A 469 6.12 22.28 7.93
C LYS A 469 6.55 21.40 9.09
N GLY A 470 7.78 21.56 9.58
CA GLY A 470 8.31 20.85 10.75
C GLY A 470 8.55 19.36 10.50
N TYR A 471 9.33 19.03 9.47
CA TYR A 471 9.65 17.64 9.10
C TYR A 471 11.15 17.38 9.14
N SER A 472 11.55 16.22 9.65
CA SER A 472 12.90 15.69 9.52
C SER A 472 12.87 14.48 8.60
N VAL A 473 13.56 14.54 7.47
CA VAL A 473 13.59 13.51 6.43
C VAL A 473 15.02 13.02 6.29
N HIS A 474 15.32 11.83 6.80
CA HIS A 474 16.71 11.36 6.78
C HIS A 474 16.90 9.85 6.65
N HIS A 475 18.03 9.44 6.10
CA HIS A 475 18.39 8.03 5.98
C HIS A 475 17.33 7.20 5.24
N ASN A 476 16.54 7.79 4.34
CA ASN A 476 15.64 7.03 3.48
C ASN A 476 16.39 6.65 2.20
N VAL A 477 16.06 5.46 1.66
CA VAL A 477 16.39 5.13 0.27
C VAL A 477 15.13 5.26 -0.57
N VAL A 478 15.23 6.06 -1.62
CA VAL A 478 14.16 6.23 -2.60
C VAL A 478 14.68 5.80 -3.97
N TRP A 479 14.07 4.80 -4.60
CA TRP A 479 14.53 4.38 -5.92
C TRP A 479 13.46 3.87 -6.88
N ASN A 480 13.78 3.93 -8.18
CA ASN A 480 12.90 3.49 -9.26
C ASN A 480 11.47 4.09 -9.16
N ILE A 481 11.44 5.43 -9.15
CA ILE A 481 10.23 6.24 -9.03
C ILE A 481 10.06 7.10 -10.30
N THR A 482 8.84 7.22 -10.82
CA THR A 482 8.56 7.91 -12.11
C THR A 482 8.31 9.42 -12.01
N TRP A 483 8.62 10.03 -10.87
CA TRP A 483 8.67 11.50 -10.71
C TRP A 483 9.86 11.89 -9.84
N SER A 484 9.63 12.65 -8.77
CA SER A 484 10.67 13.12 -7.86
C SER A 484 10.92 12.14 -6.72
N GLY A 485 12.18 12.02 -6.31
CA GLY A 485 12.54 11.29 -5.10
C GLY A 485 11.94 11.96 -3.86
N ILE A 486 12.10 13.28 -3.75
CA ILE A 486 11.44 14.11 -2.74
C ILE A 486 10.71 15.27 -3.42
N GLN A 487 9.42 15.44 -3.12
CA GLN A 487 8.58 16.50 -3.67
C GLN A 487 8.13 17.49 -2.58
N LEU A 488 8.33 18.79 -2.82
CA LEU A 488 7.85 19.87 -1.95
C LEU A 488 6.84 20.77 -2.69
N ASN A 489 5.66 21.00 -2.13
CA ASN A 489 4.68 21.89 -2.76
C ASN A 489 4.23 23.06 -1.91
N TRP A 490 4.19 24.23 -2.55
CA TRP A 490 3.81 25.52 -1.99
C TRP A 490 4.71 25.93 -0.81
N ASP A 491 4.12 26.32 0.31
CA ASP A 491 4.79 26.98 1.43
C ASP A 491 5.38 25.99 2.44
N ASN A 492 6.61 25.53 2.22
CA ASN A 492 7.23 24.50 3.07
C ASN A 492 8.36 25.06 3.92
N TRP A 493 8.24 24.95 5.25
CA TRP A 493 9.17 25.55 6.20
C TRP A 493 9.64 24.62 7.30
N ASN A 494 10.82 24.92 7.87
CA ASN A 494 11.40 24.16 8.98
C ASN A 494 11.48 22.67 8.63
N ILE A 495 12.23 22.38 7.56
CA ILE A 495 12.41 21.02 7.05
C ILE A 495 13.90 20.70 6.99
N ASP A 496 14.28 19.66 7.70
CA ASP A 496 15.60 19.07 7.68
C ASP A 496 15.63 17.88 6.72
N ILE A 497 16.49 17.89 5.70
CA ILE A 497 16.65 16.79 4.74
C ILE A 497 18.11 16.33 4.78
N TYR A 498 18.38 15.21 5.45
CA TYR A 498 19.74 14.74 5.73
C TYR A 498 19.99 13.30 5.29
N ASN A 499 21.16 13.00 4.76
CA ASN A 499 21.58 11.59 4.59
C ASN A 499 20.57 10.72 3.82
N ASN A 500 19.86 11.21 2.81
CA ASN A 500 18.99 10.38 1.97
C ASN A 500 19.73 9.88 0.74
N SER A 501 19.42 8.66 0.28
CA SER A 501 19.93 8.07 -0.96
C SER A 501 18.82 8.00 -2.00
N ILE A 502 18.92 8.79 -3.07
CA ILE A 502 17.90 8.89 -4.12
C ILE A 502 18.47 8.36 -5.44
N TYR A 503 17.91 7.29 -5.99
CA TYR A 503 18.51 6.56 -7.12
C TYR A 503 17.50 6.16 -8.19
N GLU A 504 17.84 6.28 -9.48
CA GLU A 504 16.93 5.91 -10.59
C GLU A 504 15.54 6.60 -10.55
N VAL A 505 15.49 7.87 -10.12
CA VAL A 505 14.30 8.73 -10.12
C VAL A 505 14.31 9.72 -11.30
N GLU A 506 13.17 10.29 -11.72
CA GLU A 506 13.16 11.30 -12.80
C GLU A 506 13.72 12.65 -12.35
N GLU A 507 13.44 13.04 -11.11
CA GLU A 507 13.97 14.25 -10.48
C GLU A 507 14.51 13.89 -9.09
N GLY A 508 15.71 14.34 -8.71
CA GLY A 508 16.25 14.10 -7.36
C GLY A 508 15.31 14.68 -6.30
N MET A 509 15.04 15.98 -6.44
CA MET A 509 13.95 16.68 -5.79
C MET A 509 13.14 17.50 -6.80
N GLY A 510 11.86 17.72 -6.48
CA GLY A 510 10.98 18.59 -7.24
C GLY A 510 10.25 19.59 -6.34
N ARG A 511 9.86 20.73 -6.93
CA ARG A 511 9.09 21.76 -6.22
C ARG A 511 8.00 22.39 -7.08
N TRP A 512 6.78 22.49 -6.54
CA TRP A 512 5.73 23.33 -7.11
C TRP A 512 5.51 24.58 -6.27
N GLU A 513 6.08 25.72 -6.67
CA GLU A 513 6.03 26.94 -5.86
C GLU A 513 4.63 27.56 -5.81
N ASN A 514 3.93 27.64 -6.94
CA ASN A 514 2.60 28.27 -7.09
C ASN A 514 2.47 29.67 -6.43
N GLY A 515 3.54 30.47 -6.44
CA GLY A 515 3.57 31.79 -5.80
C GLY A 515 3.83 31.78 -4.29
N PHE A 516 4.14 30.61 -3.71
CA PHE A 516 4.52 30.43 -2.32
C PHE A 516 6.03 30.27 -2.14
N THR A 517 6.47 30.44 -0.90
CA THR A 517 7.88 30.53 -0.51
C THR A 517 8.42 29.24 0.09
N LEU A 518 9.74 29.11 0.09
CA LEU A 518 10.47 28.15 0.91
C LEU A 518 11.17 28.95 2.01
N ASP A 519 11.22 28.42 3.24
CA ASP A 519 11.90 29.06 4.36
C ASP A 519 12.48 27.99 5.27
N ASP A 520 13.70 28.15 5.77
CA ASP A 520 14.32 27.17 6.68
C ASP A 520 14.21 25.70 6.21
N VAL A 521 14.58 25.43 4.96
CA VAL A 521 14.67 24.09 4.37
C VAL A 521 16.13 23.77 4.13
N VAL A 522 16.67 22.89 4.97
CA VAL A 522 18.10 22.61 5.11
C VAL A 522 18.44 21.26 4.50
N LEU A 523 19.43 21.23 3.61
CA LEU A 523 19.87 20.02 2.93
C LEU A 523 21.35 19.78 3.21
N LYS A 524 21.69 18.60 3.74
CA LYS A 524 23.08 18.16 3.98
C LYS A 524 23.24 16.65 3.78
N ASN A 525 24.42 16.20 3.36
CA ASN A 525 24.77 14.78 3.28
C ASN A 525 23.87 13.92 2.39
N ASN A 526 23.08 14.48 1.47
CA ASN A 526 22.22 13.69 0.59
C ASN A 526 22.95 13.24 -0.67
N TYR A 527 22.57 12.08 -1.20
CA TYR A 527 22.96 11.63 -2.52
C TYR A 527 21.74 11.56 -3.44
N ALA A 528 21.88 12.05 -4.68
CA ALA A 528 20.90 11.84 -5.74
C ALA A 528 21.59 11.43 -7.05
N SER A 529 21.01 10.48 -7.78
CA SER A 529 21.55 10.09 -9.09
C SER A 529 21.33 11.14 -10.19
N ILE A 530 20.50 12.15 -9.92
CA ILE A 530 20.08 13.18 -10.87
C ILE A 530 19.71 14.48 -10.14
N LEU A 531 19.86 15.61 -10.81
CA LEU A 531 19.44 16.94 -10.33
C LEU A 531 17.91 17.02 -10.14
N GLU A 532 17.38 17.94 -9.33
CA GLU A 532 18.04 18.99 -8.53
C GLU A 532 17.88 18.78 -7.01
N PHE A 533 18.65 19.52 -6.20
CA PHE A 533 18.41 19.69 -4.76
C PHE A 533 17.84 21.10 -4.51
N ILE A 534 16.76 21.20 -3.73
CA ILE A 534 15.99 22.45 -3.58
C ILE A 534 15.81 22.76 -2.08
N GLY A 535 16.35 23.89 -1.64
CA GLY A 535 16.40 24.32 -0.24
C GLY A 535 16.70 25.80 -0.08
N THR A 536 16.57 26.33 1.13
CA THR A 536 17.03 27.69 1.48
C THR A 536 18.44 27.69 2.08
N ASP A 537 18.89 26.55 2.64
CA ASP A 537 20.25 26.31 3.08
C ASP A 537 20.73 24.96 2.52
N ILE A 538 21.57 25.00 1.49
CA ILE A 538 22.08 23.81 0.80
C ILE A 538 23.60 23.79 0.95
N ASN A 539 24.13 22.72 1.52
CA ASN A 539 25.57 22.48 1.51
C ASN A 539 25.98 21.71 0.24
N ASP A 540 26.42 22.41 -0.80
CA ASP A 540 26.82 21.80 -2.07
C ASP A 540 28.05 20.87 -1.95
N GLU A 541 28.84 20.98 -0.88
CA GLU A 541 30.01 20.10 -0.66
C GLU A 541 29.61 18.72 -0.14
N THR A 542 28.44 18.62 0.51
CA THR A 542 27.96 17.36 1.13
C THR A 542 26.67 16.84 0.52
N ASN A 543 26.01 17.58 -0.37
CA ASN A 543 24.94 17.06 -1.19
C ASN A 543 25.49 16.68 -2.58
N ILE A 544 25.61 15.38 -2.83
CA ILE A 544 26.27 14.88 -4.05
C ILE A 544 25.25 14.45 -5.07
N ILE A 545 25.47 14.93 -6.31
CA ILE A 545 24.69 14.52 -7.47
C ILE A 545 25.63 13.85 -8.46
N SER A 546 25.38 12.58 -8.76
CA SER A 546 26.20 11.82 -9.69
C SER A 546 25.43 10.65 -10.27
N ASP A 547 25.54 10.45 -11.58
CA ASP A 547 24.97 9.28 -12.27
C ASP A 547 25.83 8.00 -12.10
N GLN A 548 27.02 8.12 -11.52
CA GLN A 548 27.89 7.00 -11.22
C GLN A 548 27.33 6.24 -10.03
N ASN A 549 27.16 4.92 -10.15
CA ASN A 549 26.65 4.11 -9.05
C ASN A 549 27.67 4.04 -7.89
N PRO A 550 27.37 4.58 -6.70
CA PRO A 550 28.29 4.54 -5.55
C PRO A 550 28.12 3.29 -4.69
N PHE A 551 27.06 2.51 -4.91
CA PHE A 551 26.59 1.48 -3.99
C PHE A 551 27.23 0.11 -4.20
N ALA A 552 27.23 -0.71 -3.15
CA ALA A 552 27.76 -2.06 -3.16
C ALA A 552 27.00 -2.99 -4.11
N SER A 553 25.66 -3.01 -4.06
CA SER A 553 24.85 -3.82 -4.98
C SER A 553 23.38 -3.40 -4.99
N VAL A 554 23.00 -2.49 -5.90
CA VAL A 554 21.61 -2.04 -6.07
C VAL A 554 20.66 -3.20 -6.40
N GLU A 555 21.09 -4.14 -7.24
CA GLU A 555 20.27 -5.30 -7.65
C GLU A 555 19.89 -6.22 -6.47
N ASN A 556 20.68 -6.21 -5.38
CA ASN A 556 20.40 -6.96 -4.16
C ASN A 556 19.86 -6.06 -3.03
N HIS A 557 19.41 -4.85 -3.36
CA HIS A 557 18.96 -3.81 -2.42
C HIS A 557 20.03 -3.42 -1.37
N ASP A 558 21.32 -3.57 -1.71
CA ASP A 558 22.43 -3.14 -0.87
C ASP A 558 22.91 -1.75 -1.30
N PHE A 559 22.28 -0.73 -0.70
CA PHE A 559 22.56 0.69 -0.91
C PHE A 559 23.67 1.22 0.03
N ARG A 560 24.43 0.35 0.69
CA ARG A 560 25.66 0.79 1.36
C ARG A 560 26.67 1.31 0.33
N PRO A 561 27.49 2.31 0.67
CA PRO A 561 28.62 2.68 -0.18
C PRO A 561 29.47 1.44 -0.52
N SER A 562 29.92 1.31 -1.76
CA SER A 562 30.95 0.31 -2.11
C SER A 562 32.30 0.69 -1.48
N VAL A 563 33.23 -0.26 -1.36
CA VAL A 563 34.58 0.01 -0.79
C VAL A 563 35.36 1.11 -1.53
N THR A 564 35.06 1.36 -2.81
CA THR A 564 35.66 2.43 -3.62
C THR A 564 34.74 3.65 -3.77
N SER A 565 33.66 3.72 -3.00
CA SER A 565 32.67 4.77 -3.15
C SER A 565 33.27 6.14 -2.82
N TYR A 566 32.98 7.11 -3.69
CA TYR A 566 33.36 8.50 -3.46
C TYR A 566 32.49 9.20 -2.40
N LEU A 567 31.49 8.50 -1.83
CA LEU A 567 30.64 9.01 -0.75
C LEU A 567 31.25 8.78 0.65
N ILE A 568 32.26 7.91 0.77
CA ILE A 568 32.87 7.54 2.05
C ILE A 568 33.68 8.70 2.64
N ASP A 569 33.49 8.98 3.94
CA ASP A 569 34.16 10.05 4.70
C ASP A 569 33.98 11.45 4.05
N LYS A 570 32.78 11.74 3.51
CA LYS A 570 32.50 13.03 2.82
C LYS A 570 31.40 13.88 3.44
N GLY A 571 30.64 13.33 4.37
CA GLY A 571 29.56 14.02 5.04
C GLY A 571 30.06 15.02 6.09
N GLU A 572 29.17 15.93 6.47
CA GLU A 572 29.29 16.82 7.62
C GLU A 572 28.74 16.11 8.86
N VAL A 573 29.37 16.34 10.02
CA VAL A 573 28.82 15.86 11.30
C VAL A 573 27.60 16.71 11.68
N ILE A 574 26.45 16.05 11.77
CA ILE A 574 25.17 16.59 12.21
C ILE A 574 24.78 15.85 13.51
N GLU A 575 24.81 16.57 14.63
CA GLU A 575 24.48 16.02 15.96
C GLU A 575 23.08 15.39 15.97
N GLY A 576 22.98 14.16 16.48
CA GLY A 576 21.72 13.40 16.53
C GLY A 576 21.36 12.63 15.26
N TYR A 577 21.99 12.94 14.12
CA TYR A 577 21.68 12.29 12.83
C TYR A 577 22.82 11.45 12.27
N THR A 578 24.07 11.87 12.50
CA THR A 578 25.27 11.18 11.99
C THR A 578 26.12 10.59 13.10
N ASP A 579 25.55 10.46 14.31
CA ASP A 579 26.28 9.94 15.46
C ASP A 579 26.66 8.46 15.24
N GLY A 580 27.86 8.08 15.65
CA GLY A 580 28.33 6.68 15.55
C GLY A 580 28.90 6.27 14.20
N PHE A 581 29.14 7.21 13.28
CA PHE A 581 29.83 7.00 12.02
C PHE A 581 31.22 6.36 12.19
N VAL A 582 31.72 5.69 11.14
CA VAL A 582 33.01 4.98 11.15
C VAL A 582 33.94 5.59 10.11
N GLY A 583 35.01 6.22 10.57
CA GLY A 583 36.02 6.81 9.69
C GLY A 583 36.47 8.18 10.17
N ASN A 584 36.80 9.04 9.22
CA ASN A 584 37.19 10.43 9.47
C ASN A 584 35.98 11.39 9.48
N ALA A 585 34.90 11.04 8.78
CA ALA A 585 33.66 11.81 8.69
C ALA A 585 32.49 10.85 8.37
N PRO A 586 31.22 11.22 8.61
CA PRO A 586 30.10 10.39 8.19
C PRO A 586 30.05 10.25 6.67
N ASP A 587 29.43 9.19 6.18
CA ASP A 587 29.20 9.00 4.76
C ASP A 587 28.02 9.84 4.27
N ILE A 588 28.05 10.15 2.98
CA ILE A 588 26.94 10.80 2.28
C ILE A 588 25.93 9.73 1.85
N GLY A 589 24.64 10.01 2.05
CA GLY A 589 23.55 9.08 1.78
C GLY A 589 23.08 8.33 3.03
N ALA A 590 22.23 7.33 2.82
CA ALA A 590 21.41 6.69 3.85
C ALA A 590 22.09 5.59 4.67
N TYR A 591 23.30 5.19 4.27
CA TYR A 591 24.05 4.11 4.89
C TYR A 591 25.50 4.54 5.12
N GLU A 592 26.04 4.07 6.24
CA GLU A 592 27.44 4.22 6.61
C GLU A 592 28.23 2.98 6.20
N TYR A 593 29.36 3.17 5.55
CA TYR A 593 30.31 2.11 5.24
C TYR A 593 30.97 1.57 6.53
N GLY A 594 31.14 0.26 6.61
CA GLY A 594 31.72 -0.38 7.80
C GLY A 594 30.75 -0.53 8.97
N LEU A 595 29.47 -0.15 8.80
CA LEU A 595 28.39 -0.54 9.69
C LEU A 595 27.50 -1.62 9.06
N THR A 596 26.88 -2.44 9.90
CA THR A 596 25.86 -3.40 9.49
C THR A 596 24.65 -2.64 8.94
N PRO A 597 24.07 -3.08 7.80
CA PRO A 597 22.96 -2.37 7.20
C PRO A 597 21.71 -2.50 8.05
N TRP A 598 20.93 -1.43 8.09
CA TRP A 598 19.52 -1.53 8.42
C TRP A 598 18.73 -2.08 7.21
N ILE A 599 17.69 -2.86 7.51
CA ILE A 599 16.79 -3.45 6.50
C ILE A 599 15.36 -3.20 6.98
N PRO A 600 14.54 -2.43 6.24
CA PRO A 600 13.18 -2.11 6.63
C PRO A 600 12.20 -3.26 6.31
N GLY A 601 10.91 -3.04 6.59
CA GLY A 601 9.85 -4.01 6.36
C GLY A 601 9.50 -4.81 7.61
N VAL A 602 8.69 -5.87 7.43
CA VAL A 602 8.24 -6.73 8.53
C VAL A 602 9.44 -7.39 9.23
N ASN A 603 9.52 -7.22 10.56
CA ASN A 603 10.68 -7.59 11.38
C ASN A 603 11.96 -6.88 10.93
N PRO A 604 12.01 -5.55 11.01
CA PRO A 604 13.13 -4.79 10.46
C PRO A 604 14.43 -5.04 11.24
N VAL A 605 15.56 -4.95 10.54
CA VAL A 605 16.91 -4.94 11.11
C VAL A 605 17.33 -3.48 11.31
N ILE A 606 17.77 -3.13 12.51
CA ILE A 606 18.16 -1.75 12.85
C ILE A 606 19.54 -1.37 12.34
N GLY A 607 20.45 -2.34 12.16
CA GLY A 607 21.82 -2.07 11.73
C GLY A 607 22.61 -1.18 12.68
N GLY A 608 23.68 -0.58 12.17
CA GLY A 608 24.49 0.43 12.87
C GLY A 608 25.56 -0.13 13.82
N GLU A 609 25.72 -1.46 13.89
CA GLU A 609 26.86 -2.09 14.59
C GLU A 609 28.08 -2.15 13.66
N ILE A 610 29.31 -2.10 14.19
CA ILE A 610 30.54 -2.24 13.38
C ILE A 610 30.51 -3.58 12.64
N ASP A 611 30.58 -3.51 11.31
CA ASP A 611 30.71 -4.67 10.44
C ASP A 611 32.17 -5.13 10.42
N THR A 612 32.47 -6.20 11.16
CA THR A 612 33.83 -6.74 11.28
C THR A 612 34.33 -7.41 9.99
N ASP A 613 33.44 -7.65 9.04
CA ASP A 613 33.76 -8.29 7.77
C ASP A 613 33.94 -7.26 6.63
N ALA A 614 33.69 -5.97 6.90
CA ALA A 614 33.88 -4.89 5.93
C ALA A 614 35.38 -4.63 5.64
N PRO A 615 35.81 -4.63 4.36
CA PRO A 615 37.20 -4.31 4.00
C PRO A 615 37.58 -2.88 4.40
N ASP A 616 38.84 -2.65 4.81
CA ASP A 616 39.37 -1.30 5.06
C ASP A 616 39.34 -0.46 3.77
N PRO A 617 38.58 0.65 3.71
CA PRO A 617 38.47 1.49 2.52
C PRO A 617 39.73 2.36 2.31
N ASN A 618 40.57 2.51 3.34
CA ASN A 618 41.82 3.26 3.33
C ASN A 618 42.98 2.40 3.88
N PRO A 619 43.41 1.33 3.16
CA PRO A 619 44.47 0.45 3.64
C PRO A 619 45.74 1.26 3.90
N SER A 620 46.14 1.35 5.16
CA SER A 620 47.33 2.09 5.57
C SER A 620 48.63 1.40 5.11
N ASN A 621 49.09 1.72 3.90
CA ASN A 621 50.45 1.51 3.34
C ASN A 621 50.93 0.03 3.16
N PRO A 622 51.63 -0.31 2.06
CA PRO A 622 51.94 -1.69 1.69
C PRO A 622 53.16 -2.19 2.48
N THR A 623 52.95 -3.01 3.51
CA THR A 623 54.07 -3.71 4.18
C THR A 623 53.76 -5.16 4.56
N ASP A 624 52.89 -5.84 3.81
CA ASP A 624 52.89 -7.30 3.84
C ASP A 624 53.83 -7.81 2.73
N PRO A 625 54.78 -8.71 3.03
CA PRO A 625 55.75 -9.17 2.05
C PRO A 625 55.07 -10.07 1.02
N ASP A 626 55.35 -9.78 -0.25
CA ASP A 626 54.96 -10.52 -1.45
C ASP A 626 54.91 -12.04 -1.22
N PRO A 627 53.78 -12.73 -1.48
CA PRO A 627 53.81 -14.17 -1.65
C PRO A 627 54.62 -14.51 -2.92
N GLU A 628 55.41 -15.59 -2.85
CA GLU A 628 56.31 -16.05 -3.91
C GLU A 628 55.66 -16.09 -5.30
N PRO A 629 56.40 -15.79 -6.39
CA PRO A 629 55.83 -15.72 -7.73
C PRO A 629 55.45 -17.13 -8.22
N ASP A 630 54.17 -17.29 -8.55
CA ASP A 630 53.66 -18.44 -9.30
C ASP A 630 54.18 -18.39 -10.76
N PRO A 631 54.40 -19.54 -11.43
CA PRO A 631 55.03 -19.57 -12.73
C PRO A 631 54.09 -19.05 -13.82
N ASP A 632 54.54 -17.97 -14.47
CA ASP A 632 54.19 -17.40 -15.77
C ASP A 632 53.01 -18.05 -16.52
N PRO A 633 51.80 -17.44 -16.51
CA PRO A 633 50.73 -17.82 -17.41
C PRO A 633 51.01 -17.28 -18.83
N THR A 634 50.72 -18.11 -19.82
CA THR A 634 50.77 -17.80 -21.25
C THR A 634 50.03 -16.50 -21.61
N PRO A 635 50.49 -15.74 -22.63
CA PRO A 635 49.95 -14.41 -22.92
C PRO A 635 48.51 -14.49 -23.42
N ASP A 636 47.60 -13.81 -22.71
CA ASP A 636 46.25 -13.49 -23.19
C ASP A 636 46.32 -12.43 -24.30
N PRO A 637 45.38 -12.44 -25.26
CA PRO A 637 45.33 -11.45 -26.33
C PRO A 637 44.96 -10.06 -25.79
N GLU A 638 45.51 -9.02 -26.42
CA GLU A 638 45.34 -7.60 -26.04
C GLU A 638 43.85 -7.22 -25.83
N PRO A 639 43.52 -6.42 -24.81
CA PRO A 639 42.16 -5.92 -24.62
C PRO A 639 41.82 -4.93 -25.74
N GLU A 640 40.68 -5.16 -26.39
CA GLU A 640 40.10 -4.18 -27.31
C GLU A 640 39.81 -2.89 -26.55
N THR A 641 40.23 -1.76 -27.11
CA THR A 641 39.93 -0.41 -26.61
C THR A 641 38.43 -0.22 -26.40
N PRO A 642 37.98 0.26 -25.22
CA PRO A 642 36.57 0.55 -24.99
C PRO A 642 36.08 1.60 -26.00
N LEU A 643 34.95 1.31 -26.64
CA LEU A 643 34.20 2.29 -27.42
C LEU A 643 33.80 3.44 -26.50
N ASN A 644 34.29 4.62 -26.84
CA ASN A 644 33.94 5.89 -26.21
C ASN A 644 32.42 6.13 -26.33
N THR A 645 31.67 5.88 -25.25
CA THR A 645 30.25 6.26 -25.16
C THR A 645 30.16 7.66 -24.58
N ASP A 646 30.00 8.63 -25.48
CA ASP A 646 29.55 9.98 -25.20
C ASP A 646 28.29 9.94 -24.32
N THR A 647 28.41 10.36 -23.06
CA THR A 647 27.37 10.30 -22.01
C THR A 647 26.31 11.39 -22.11
N SER A 648 26.18 12.04 -23.26
CA SER A 648 25.12 13.02 -23.52
C SER A 648 23.98 12.41 -24.34
N LYS A 649 23.16 11.49 -23.80
CA LYS A 649 21.83 11.12 -24.39
C LYS A 649 21.00 10.10 -23.58
N SER A 650 19.73 10.49 -23.36
CA SER A 650 18.52 9.67 -23.06
C SER A 650 18.66 8.53 -22.04
N SER A 651 18.04 8.71 -20.87
CA SER A 651 17.84 7.65 -19.89
C SER A 651 16.93 6.55 -20.45
N PHE A 652 17.46 5.32 -20.51
CA PHE A 652 16.69 4.11 -20.79
C PHE A 652 16.31 3.45 -19.47
N ARG A 653 15.01 3.25 -19.24
CA ARG A 653 14.49 2.56 -18.05
C ARG A 653 13.58 1.41 -18.45
N VAL A 654 13.70 0.30 -17.72
CA VAL A 654 12.83 -0.87 -17.83
C VAL A 654 12.24 -1.15 -16.46
N PHE A 655 10.91 -1.21 -16.35
CA PHE A 655 10.22 -1.38 -15.08
C PHE A 655 8.86 -2.10 -15.26
N PRO A 656 8.36 -2.82 -14.26
CA PRO A 656 9.07 -3.25 -13.05
C PRO A 656 10.15 -4.30 -13.38
N ASN A 657 11.19 -4.39 -12.56
CA ASN A 657 12.19 -5.47 -12.64
C ASN A 657 12.57 -5.90 -11.22
N PRO A 658 12.11 -7.07 -10.73
CA PRO A 658 11.51 -8.16 -11.50
C PRO A 658 10.09 -7.89 -12.02
N LEU A 659 9.73 -8.56 -13.12
CA LEU A 659 8.41 -8.49 -13.75
C LEU A 659 7.52 -9.61 -13.24
N GLU A 660 6.62 -9.29 -12.32
CA GLU A 660 5.74 -10.30 -11.72
C GLU A 660 4.44 -10.51 -12.52
N ASN A 661 3.48 -9.57 -12.40
CA ASN A 661 2.10 -9.76 -12.88
C ASN A 661 1.63 -8.72 -13.89
N THR A 662 2.41 -7.67 -14.14
CA THR A 662 2.02 -6.53 -14.97
C THR A 662 2.76 -6.50 -16.31
N SER A 663 2.58 -5.45 -17.11
CA SER A 663 3.41 -5.23 -18.29
C SER A 663 4.77 -4.64 -17.91
N LEU A 664 5.81 -5.07 -18.62
CA LEU A 664 7.12 -4.46 -18.55
C LEU A 664 7.14 -3.23 -19.44
N LYS A 665 7.29 -2.05 -18.87
CA LYS A 665 7.39 -0.82 -19.63
C LYS A 665 8.84 -0.43 -19.86
N VAL A 666 9.04 0.16 -21.02
CA VAL A 666 10.29 0.74 -21.47
C VAL A 666 10.03 2.22 -21.70
N LYS A 667 10.74 3.08 -20.96
CA LYS A 667 10.70 4.54 -21.17
C LYS A 667 12.02 5.02 -21.78
N THR A 668 11.94 5.61 -22.97
CA THR A 668 13.04 6.32 -23.66
C THR A 668 12.48 7.18 -24.79
N GLU A 669 13.13 8.29 -25.10
CA GLU A 669 12.59 9.35 -25.97
C GLU A 669 12.54 8.97 -27.47
N LYS A 670 13.30 7.96 -27.93
CA LYS A 670 13.42 7.62 -29.35
C LYS A 670 13.71 6.13 -29.60
N VAL A 671 12.71 5.26 -29.52
CA VAL A 671 12.87 3.83 -29.85
C VAL A 671 12.59 3.61 -31.34
N SER A 672 13.53 2.96 -32.04
CA SER A 672 13.29 2.44 -33.38
C SER A 672 12.91 0.95 -33.36
N ASN A 673 13.43 0.18 -32.40
CA ASN A 673 13.17 -1.25 -32.29
C ASN A 673 13.37 -1.80 -30.86
N ILE A 674 12.56 -2.80 -30.48
CA ILE A 674 12.73 -3.57 -29.24
C ILE A 674 12.83 -5.04 -29.60
N LYS A 675 13.86 -5.72 -29.08
CA LYS A 675 14.03 -7.16 -29.20
C LYS A 675 14.20 -7.76 -27.81
N ILE A 676 13.56 -8.90 -27.61
CA ILE A 676 13.55 -9.62 -26.33
C ILE A 676 14.09 -11.01 -26.60
N TYR A 677 15.11 -11.41 -25.84
CA TYR A 677 15.73 -12.73 -25.95
C TYR A 677 15.53 -13.50 -24.65
N ASP A 678 15.25 -14.78 -24.76
CA ASP A 678 15.34 -15.68 -23.60
C ASP A 678 16.80 -16.08 -23.31
N LEU A 679 17.02 -16.83 -22.23
CA LEU A 679 18.34 -17.34 -21.83
C LEU A 679 19.02 -18.25 -22.87
N THR A 680 18.28 -18.75 -23.86
CA THR A 680 18.86 -19.55 -24.96
C THR A 680 19.35 -18.65 -26.11
N GLY A 681 19.13 -17.34 -26.02
CA GLY A 681 19.38 -16.38 -27.08
C GLY A 681 18.29 -16.37 -28.15
N SER A 682 17.13 -17.00 -27.91
CA SER A 682 16.03 -17.04 -28.87
C SER A 682 15.21 -15.76 -28.80
N LEU A 683 14.98 -15.12 -29.96
CA LEU A 683 14.17 -13.92 -30.07
C LEU A 683 12.68 -14.23 -29.86
N LEU A 684 12.05 -13.54 -28.91
CA LEU A 684 10.62 -13.62 -28.66
C LEU A 684 9.83 -12.72 -29.64
N PRO A 685 8.65 -13.15 -30.10
CA PRO A 685 7.81 -12.34 -30.98
C PRO A 685 7.19 -11.16 -30.22
N TYR A 686 7.61 -9.94 -30.55
CA TYR A 686 7.04 -8.69 -30.04
C TYR A 686 6.99 -7.65 -31.17
N ASN A 687 5.92 -6.84 -31.24
CA ASN A 687 5.73 -5.81 -32.27
C ASN A 687 5.69 -4.42 -31.62
N SER A 688 6.77 -3.65 -31.80
CA SER A 688 7.05 -2.42 -31.06
C SER A 688 6.35 -1.15 -31.58
N LYS A 689 5.38 -1.25 -32.50
CA LYS A 689 4.73 -0.04 -33.06
C LYS A 689 3.64 0.52 -32.15
N MET A 690 3.98 1.15 -31.02
CA MET A 690 3.08 2.08 -30.31
C MET A 690 3.81 2.92 -29.21
N SER A 691 3.87 4.25 -29.43
CA SER A 691 4.06 5.37 -28.48
C SER A 691 5.36 5.48 -27.62
N LEU A 692 5.58 6.66 -27.02
CA LEU A 692 6.79 7.12 -26.30
C LEU A 692 7.14 6.31 -25.02
N ALA A 693 6.22 5.47 -24.54
CA ALA A 693 6.48 4.43 -23.56
C ALA A 693 6.03 3.09 -24.17
N HIS A 694 6.96 2.15 -24.34
CA HIS A 694 6.64 0.84 -24.91
C HIS A 694 6.27 -0.10 -23.77
N SER A 695 4.99 -0.43 -23.65
CA SER A 695 4.51 -1.49 -22.75
C SER A 695 4.66 -2.86 -23.43
N ILE A 696 5.40 -3.76 -22.79
CA ILE A 696 5.62 -5.15 -23.19
C ILE A 696 4.74 -6.01 -22.27
N PRO A 697 3.65 -6.61 -22.77
CA PRO A 697 2.74 -7.38 -21.93
C PRO A 697 3.44 -8.54 -21.22
N ARG A 698 3.01 -8.87 -19.98
CA ARG A 698 3.46 -10.04 -19.21
C ARG A 698 3.48 -11.33 -20.05
N SER A 699 2.50 -11.48 -20.93
CA SER A 699 2.30 -12.63 -21.81
C SER A 699 3.39 -12.81 -22.88
N THR A 700 4.23 -11.79 -23.11
CA THR A 700 5.41 -11.87 -23.99
C THR A 700 6.45 -12.83 -23.42
N PHE A 701 6.53 -12.91 -22.09
CA PHE A 701 7.48 -13.71 -21.34
C PHE A 701 6.80 -15.01 -20.90
N ARG A 702 7.09 -16.10 -21.62
CA ARG A 702 6.31 -17.35 -21.52
C ARG A 702 6.59 -18.17 -20.25
N PHE A 703 7.72 -17.96 -19.60
CA PHE A 703 8.17 -18.76 -18.45
C PHE A 703 8.92 -17.86 -17.46
N SER A 704 8.86 -18.17 -16.17
CA SER A 704 9.74 -17.54 -15.20
C SER A 704 11.21 -17.80 -15.56
N GLY A 705 12.03 -16.77 -15.45
CA GLY A 705 13.41 -16.79 -15.89
C GLY A 705 13.95 -15.40 -16.24
N MET A 706 15.22 -15.37 -16.66
CA MET A 706 15.87 -14.13 -17.08
C MET A 706 15.65 -13.88 -18.58
N TYR A 707 15.48 -12.62 -18.93
CA TYR A 707 15.30 -12.17 -20.30
C TYR A 707 16.25 -11.02 -20.60
N LEU A 708 16.87 -11.04 -21.78
CA LEU A 708 17.68 -9.93 -22.27
C LEU A 708 16.81 -9.05 -23.16
N ILE A 709 16.68 -7.78 -22.80
CA ILE A 709 15.98 -6.80 -23.61
C ILE A 709 17.00 -5.89 -24.26
N THR A 710 16.95 -5.81 -25.58
CA THR A 710 17.79 -4.92 -26.36
C THR A 710 16.94 -3.87 -27.05
N ILE A 711 17.34 -2.62 -26.93
CA ILE A 711 16.66 -1.48 -27.53
C ILE A 711 17.58 -0.78 -28.48
N GLU A 712 17.08 -0.56 -29.69
CA GLU A 712 17.74 0.24 -30.71
C GLU A 712 17.05 1.60 -30.75
N SER A 713 17.80 2.67 -30.51
CA SER A 713 17.27 4.03 -30.64
C SER A 713 17.29 4.50 -32.09
N GLU A 714 16.53 5.54 -32.43
CA GLU A 714 16.59 6.17 -33.77
C GLU A 714 17.97 6.78 -34.08
N ASP A 715 18.79 7.04 -33.06
CA ASP A 715 20.14 7.59 -33.17
C ASP A 715 21.23 6.47 -33.17
N ASN A 716 20.85 5.20 -33.39
CA ASN A 716 21.73 4.00 -33.37
C ASN A 716 22.44 3.72 -32.02
N VAL A 717 21.86 4.14 -30.90
CA VAL A 717 22.33 3.76 -29.57
C VAL A 717 21.68 2.44 -29.16
N TYR A 718 22.49 1.49 -28.69
CA TYR A 718 22.04 0.17 -28.24
C TYR A 718 22.03 0.12 -26.72
N TYR A 719 20.87 -0.19 -26.15
CA TYR A 719 20.72 -0.43 -24.72
C TYR A 719 20.43 -1.91 -24.46
N GLN A 720 20.95 -2.44 -23.36
CA GLN A 720 20.72 -3.82 -22.91
C GLN A 720 20.37 -3.81 -21.42
N ARG A 721 19.30 -4.50 -21.01
CA ARG A 721 18.98 -4.75 -19.59
C ARG A 721 18.50 -6.17 -19.41
N VAL A 722 18.88 -6.77 -18.28
CA VAL A 722 18.38 -8.09 -17.85
C VAL A 722 17.11 -7.86 -17.05
N VAL A 723 16.05 -8.58 -17.41
CA VAL A 723 14.78 -8.60 -16.68
C VAL A 723 14.59 -9.98 -16.07
N VAL A 724 14.24 -10.01 -14.80
CA VAL A 724 13.95 -11.24 -14.06
C VAL A 724 12.43 -11.40 -13.93
N GLN A 725 11.91 -12.59 -14.23
CA GLN A 725 10.49 -12.94 -14.16
C GLN A 725 10.23 -14.19 -13.31
#